data_AF-A0A955B7G9-F1
#
_entry.id   AF-A0A955B7G9-F1
#
_cell.length_a   1.000
_cell.length_b   1.000
_cell.length_c   1.000
_cell.angle_alpha   90.00
_cell.angle_beta   90.00
_cell.angle_gamma   90.00
#
_symmetry.space_group_name_H-M   'P 1'
#
loop_
_entity.id
_entity.type
_entity.pdbx_description
1 polymer ?
#
loop_
_entity_poly.entity_id
_entity_poly.type
_entity_poly.pdbx_seq_one_letter_code
_entity_poly.pdbx_strand_id
1 'polypeptide(L)'
;MLSTILRSTPVLVVFWIVAILPALSTAQFIDPLFIRTVTGEAFPGVSEDVCAQPNAVLANLDLRHATCLGERGVLSKISFAGSNLSGSTFSFTTISNVDFSNTILDGATFGRGRLRNVNFSGALISNAAFYEGSFSNLNFSNARLRNTWFDSDSSYLNIDLSNAFLQNVTLPPGTAKEHLYATGSYAEKTLHGIGFYGMDVSNWDFSGQDLSNSNFERTNLTNADFSDAKTSGVVFTRSNLSQEQLASTWNYANSNFASVSLDSMDLRNWDFRGMDISGLNLSDSNLGGVDLSNAKIDGASFSYAEGFELAQLYSTASYAAKQLNRIGLAKTNLDSAEFSGTSFVGADLGLSSLVDANLSGANLSDASLTLSAMFGTNLSNTTARRSDLHGSWLAFADMSHGSFIGSNFTDAHFSNVNLDNADLSNADLRLADNFQPADSTVTRNMIWPDASMRGLELDQGDVVWIRWCNACARNRIAPNLGAEINVSERFDMKDGTLDFEITPSWEVSTLTVSSDAEIELGGTLRISATGRLNPYTPTTVQLFKWPAPLSSTNRFDSIETPPNTRWDFSELYTTGRATVQPINPIRSYSIDGLMVAIKDKSENLRFDLDGSNTVDFDDLRFEIENNWQTSFGDANLDGRFDTKDLVAVFQANQYEDNIPWNSGWSTGDWNGDGDFDSADLRLAFQSGKWESDQQVVRSVPEPRTSVSLALFAACIATRFRRFV
;
A
#
# COMPACT_ATOMS: atom_id res chain seq x y z
N MET A 1 20.77 45.14 24.79
CA MET A 1 21.85 44.27 24.29
C MET A 1 21.35 42.82 24.26
N LEU A 2 20.34 42.56 23.43
CA LEU A 2 19.68 41.26 23.29
C LEU A 2 19.07 41.22 21.88
N SER A 3 19.94 41.29 20.87
CA SER A 3 19.57 41.21 19.44
C SER A 3 20.80 40.96 18.57
N THR A 4 21.67 40.01 18.93
CA THR A 4 22.78 39.55 18.05
C THR A 4 23.50 38.37 18.69
N ILE A 5 22.98 37.15 18.48
CA ILE A 5 23.66 35.83 18.43
C ILE A 5 22.51 34.81 18.39
N LEU A 6 22.05 34.49 17.17
CA LEU A 6 21.25 33.31 16.80
C LEU A 6 21.08 33.37 15.27
N ARG A 7 22.20 33.25 14.56
CA ARG A 7 22.27 32.98 13.12
C ARG A 7 23.48 32.09 12.88
N SER A 8 23.31 30.80 13.09
CA SER A 8 24.12 29.71 12.51
C SER A 8 23.79 28.38 13.19
N THR A 9 22.93 27.58 12.56
CA THR A 9 22.85 26.09 12.55
C THR A 9 21.40 25.62 12.34
N PRO A 10 21.01 25.10 11.16
CA PRO A 10 19.73 24.44 10.96
C PRO A 10 19.94 22.92 10.89
N VAL A 11 20.00 22.23 12.02
CA VAL A 11 20.00 20.74 12.06
C VAL A 11 19.10 20.18 13.19
N LEU A 12 18.46 21.00 14.01
CA LEU A 12 17.83 20.51 15.26
C LEU A 12 16.29 20.64 15.35
N VAL A 13 15.58 20.85 14.24
CA VAL A 13 14.10 20.91 14.26
C VAL A 13 13.42 19.70 13.57
N VAL A 14 14.18 18.84 12.87
CA VAL A 14 13.63 17.65 12.19
C VAL A 14 13.34 16.47 13.15
N PHE A 15 13.89 16.48 14.37
CA PHE A 15 13.71 15.38 15.33
C PHE A 15 12.44 15.46 16.19
N TRP A 16 11.60 16.49 16.04
CA TRP A 16 10.38 16.65 16.84
C TRP A 16 9.08 16.18 16.15
N ILE A 17 9.13 15.76 14.89
CA ILE A 17 7.94 15.30 14.13
C ILE A 17 7.80 13.76 14.09
N VAL A 18 8.80 12.99 14.54
CA VAL A 18 8.77 11.51 14.48
C VAL A 18 8.46 10.83 15.83
N ALA A 19 8.32 11.56 16.94
CA ALA A 19 8.30 10.95 18.27
C ALA A 19 6.96 10.92 19.03
N ILE A 20 5.84 11.43 18.50
CA ILE A 20 4.53 11.29 19.14
C ILE A 20 3.44 11.10 18.07
N LEU A 21 3.14 9.84 17.74
CA LEU A 21 1.84 9.29 17.30
C LEU A 21 2.06 7.86 16.75
N PRO A 22 1.81 6.81 17.54
CA PRO A 22 1.62 5.46 17.00
C PRO A 22 0.11 5.23 16.82
N ALA A 23 -0.43 5.54 15.63
CA ALA A 23 -1.73 5.07 15.12
C ALA A 23 -2.04 5.78 13.79
N LEU A 24 -1.44 5.34 12.68
CA LEU A 24 -1.84 5.71 11.32
C LEU A 24 -1.34 4.59 10.38
N SER A 25 -2.19 3.59 10.13
CA SER A 25 -1.97 2.59 9.07
C SER A 25 -3.08 2.69 8.02
N THR A 26 -3.31 3.89 7.48
CA THR A 26 -4.16 4.11 6.28
C THR A 26 -3.78 5.40 5.53
N ALA A 27 -2.51 5.80 5.55
CA ALA A 27 -1.98 6.82 4.63
C ALA A 27 -1.50 6.15 3.33
N GLN A 28 -2.43 5.75 2.45
CA GLN A 28 -2.13 5.75 1.02
C GLN A 28 -2.38 7.17 0.49
N PHE A 29 -1.59 7.60 -0.50
CA PHE A 29 -1.45 8.98 -0.99
C PHE A 29 -0.47 9.88 -0.23
N ILE A 30 0.77 9.41 -0.09
CA ILE A 30 1.92 10.29 -0.36
C ILE A 30 2.89 9.51 -1.27
N ASP A 31 2.96 9.92 -2.53
CA ASP A 31 3.99 9.45 -3.46
C ASP A 31 5.38 9.80 -2.90
N PRO A 32 6.39 8.91 -2.85
CA PRO A 32 7.74 9.32 -2.49
C PRO A 32 8.34 10.40 -3.40
N LEU A 33 7.79 10.65 -4.59
CA LEU A 33 8.08 11.87 -5.34
C LEU A 33 7.71 13.12 -4.54
N PHE A 34 6.52 13.14 -3.92
CA PHE A 34 6.02 14.25 -3.09
C PHE A 34 6.92 14.54 -1.88
N ILE A 35 7.47 13.52 -1.21
CA ILE A 35 8.44 13.72 -0.12
C ILE A 35 9.71 14.40 -0.64
N ARG A 36 10.20 14.02 -1.82
CA ARG A 36 11.39 14.66 -2.43
C ARG A 36 11.10 16.10 -2.87
N THR A 37 9.92 16.40 -3.43
CA THR A 37 9.56 17.76 -3.82
C THR A 37 9.38 18.71 -2.63
N VAL A 38 8.90 18.20 -1.49
CA VAL A 38 8.77 18.96 -0.23
C VAL A 38 10.14 19.23 0.43
N THR A 39 11.13 18.35 0.28
CA THR A 39 12.47 18.51 0.87
C THR A 39 13.35 19.59 0.22
N GLY A 40 13.00 20.09 -0.98
CA GLY A 40 13.66 21.24 -1.59
C GLY A 40 15.14 21.04 -1.96
N GLU A 41 15.58 19.83 -2.28
CA GLU A 41 16.92 19.62 -2.83
C GLU A 41 17.02 20.25 -4.22
N ALA A 42 17.82 21.31 -4.35
CA ALA A 42 18.09 21.96 -5.62
C ALA A 42 18.89 21.03 -6.54
N PHE A 43 18.42 20.85 -7.78
CA PHE A 43 19.21 20.19 -8.82
C PHE A 43 20.50 20.97 -9.08
N PRO A 44 21.69 20.35 -9.00
CA PRO A 44 22.91 20.99 -9.44
C PRO A 44 23.02 20.89 -10.97
N GLY A 45 22.93 22.02 -11.67
CA GLY A 45 23.46 22.12 -13.04
C GLY A 45 22.59 22.74 -14.15
N VAL A 46 21.76 23.76 -13.90
CA VAL A 46 21.15 24.55 -15.00
C VAL A 46 21.52 26.02 -14.86
N SER A 47 22.51 26.46 -15.64
CA SER A 47 22.92 27.85 -15.76
C SER A 47 22.15 28.54 -16.88
N GLU A 48 20.94 29.02 -16.60
CA GLU A 48 20.28 30.21 -17.15
C GLU A 48 18.80 30.19 -16.75
N ASP A 49 18.38 31.21 -15.99
CA ASP A 49 16.98 31.37 -15.57
C ASP A 49 16.14 31.86 -16.76
N VAL A 50 15.56 30.90 -17.49
CA VAL A 50 14.73 31.14 -18.69
C VAL A 50 13.54 32.08 -18.40
N CYS A 51 13.18 32.26 -17.12
CA CYS A 51 12.00 32.98 -16.67
C CYS A 51 12.33 34.40 -16.16
N ALA A 52 13.60 34.85 -16.27
CA ALA A 52 14.13 36.07 -15.63
C ALA A 52 13.72 37.41 -16.27
N GLN A 53 12.83 37.43 -17.27
CA GLN A 53 12.46 38.64 -18.01
C GLN A 53 11.08 39.16 -17.58
N PRO A 54 10.97 40.29 -16.87
CA PRO A 54 9.68 40.89 -16.53
C PRO A 54 8.90 41.26 -17.80
N ASN A 55 7.60 40.97 -17.82
CA ASN A 55 6.71 41.15 -18.99
C ASN A 55 7.00 40.23 -20.19
N ALA A 56 7.75 39.14 -20.01
CA ALA A 56 7.95 38.16 -21.07
C ALA A 56 6.64 37.45 -21.45
N VAL A 57 6.47 37.18 -22.74
CA VAL A 57 5.41 36.32 -23.28
C VAL A 57 6.06 34.99 -23.66
N LEU A 58 5.90 34.01 -22.79
CA LEU A 58 6.44 32.65 -22.87
C LEU A 58 5.29 31.66 -23.12
N ALA A 59 4.41 31.98 -24.05
CA ALA A 59 3.18 31.25 -24.35
C ALA A 59 3.40 30.12 -25.37
N ASN A 60 2.70 29.00 -25.20
CA ASN A 60 2.75 27.79 -26.05
C ASN A 60 4.16 27.22 -26.22
N LEU A 61 4.97 27.25 -25.17
CA LEU A 61 6.34 26.73 -25.14
C LEU A 61 6.42 25.42 -24.34
N ASP A 62 7.39 24.58 -24.66
CA ASP A 62 7.80 23.46 -23.80
C ASP A 62 8.91 23.94 -22.86
N LEU A 63 8.57 24.04 -21.57
CA LEU A 63 9.40 24.55 -20.49
C LEU A 63 9.42 23.54 -19.32
N ARG A 64 9.35 22.24 -19.63
CA ARG A 64 9.43 21.17 -18.63
C ARG A 64 10.70 21.25 -17.81
N HIS A 65 10.59 20.96 -16.51
CA HIS A 65 11.66 20.99 -15.52
C HIS A 65 12.38 22.35 -15.40
N ALA A 66 11.76 23.43 -15.89
CA ALA A 66 12.32 24.75 -15.77
C ALA A 66 12.40 25.16 -14.30
N THR A 67 13.56 25.69 -13.90
CA THR A 67 13.73 26.34 -12.61
C THR A 67 13.49 27.84 -12.82
N CYS A 68 12.27 28.30 -12.56
CA CYS A 68 11.88 29.70 -12.74
C CYS A 68 12.04 30.48 -11.43
N LEU A 69 13.26 30.91 -11.10
CA LEU A 69 13.48 31.72 -9.89
C LEU A 69 13.22 33.21 -10.13
N GLY A 70 13.42 33.72 -11.35
CA GLY A 70 13.40 35.15 -11.65
C GLY A 70 14.58 35.91 -11.01
N GLU A 71 14.82 37.16 -11.45
CA GLU A 71 15.78 38.04 -10.77
C GLU A 71 15.36 38.26 -9.31
N ARG A 72 16.20 37.82 -8.37
CA ARG A 72 15.96 37.87 -6.92
C ARG A 72 14.72 37.09 -6.43
N GLY A 73 14.26 36.08 -7.16
CA GLY A 73 13.09 35.32 -6.72
C GLY A 73 11.76 35.95 -7.14
N VAL A 74 11.71 36.85 -8.13
CA VAL A 74 10.49 37.62 -8.47
C VAL A 74 10.07 37.39 -9.92
N LEU A 75 8.84 36.90 -10.11
CA LEU A 75 8.17 36.79 -11.40
C LEU A 75 6.98 37.74 -11.42
N SER A 76 6.94 38.65 -12.40
CA SER A 76 5.85 39.61 -12.50
C SER A 76 5.44 39.90 -13.93
N LYS A 77 4.13 39.87 -14.19
CA LYS A 77 3.51 40.22 -15.49
C LYS A 77 3.95 39.32 -16.66
N ILE A 78 4.37 38.10 -16.37
CA ILE A 78 4.76 37.11 -17.38
C ILE A 78 3.51 36.32 -17.80
N SER A 79 3.42 35.96 -19.07
CA SER A 79 2.41 34.99 -19.54
C SER A 79 3.09 33.72 -20.02
N PHE A 80 2.68 32.60 -19.43
CA PHE A 80 3.00 31.23 -19.80
C PHE A 80 1.83 30.54 -20.50
N ALA A 81 0.81 31.28 -20.96
CA ALA A 81 -0.44 30.67 -21.41
C ALA A 81 -0.22 29.57 -22.47
N GLY A 82 -0.87 28.41 -22.29
CA GLY A 82 -0.77 27.27 -23.20
C GLY A 82 0.55 26.47 -23.13
N SER A 83 1.51 26.87 -22.29
CA SER A 83 2.82 26.22 -22.20
C SER A 83 2.81 24.96 -21.35
N ASN A 84 3.75 24.04 -21.63
CA ASN A 84 4.02 22.88 -20.80
C ASN A 84 5.12 23.20 -19.78
N LEU A 85 4.78 23.13 -18.49
CA LEU A 85 5.64 23.43 -17.35
C LEU A 85 5.72 22.24 -16.38
N SER A 86 5.58 21.03 -16.91
CA SER A 86 5.59 19.82 -16.09
C SER A 86 6.95 19.66 -15.39
N GLY A 87 6.94 19.31 -14.11
CA GLY A 87 8.11 19.17 -13.25
C GLY A 87 8.84 20.47 -12.93
N SER A 88 8.30 21.62 -13.32
CA SER A 88 8.91 22.93 -13.07
C SER A 88 8.74 23.37 -11.61
N THR A 89 9.74 24.08 -11.09
CA THR A 89 9.69 24.61 -9.72
C THR A 89 9.62 26.13 -9.70
N PHE A 90 8.63 26.63 -8.97
CA PHE A 90 8.42 28.04 -8.66
C PHE A 90 8.58 28.31 -7.16
N SER A 91 9.18 27.37 -6.43
CA SER A 91 9.33 27.49 -4.99
C SER A 91 10.29 28.61 -4.61
N PHE A 92 10.07 29.23 -3.44
CA PHE A 92 10.82 30.40 -2.95
C PHE A 92 10.67 31.68 -3.78
N THR A 93 9.67 31.75 -4.67
CA THR A 93 9.45 32.92 -5.52
C THR A 93 8.28 33.80 -5.07
N THR A 94 8.32 35.06 -5.47
CA THR A 94 7.18 35.99 -5.44
C THR A 94 6.65 36.14 -6.86
N ILE A 95 5.48 35.57 -7.10
CA ILE A 95 4.78 35.57 -8.38
C ILE A 95 3.61 36.55 -8.31
N SER A 96 3.58 37.51 -9.23
CA SER A 96 2.54 38.54 -9.21
C SER A 96 2.03 38.91 -10.59
N ASN A 97 0.71 38.82 -10.80
CA ASN A 97 0.08 39.12 -12.10
C ASN A 97 0.62 38.23 -13.23
N VAL A 98 0.80 36.94 -12.96
CA VAL A 98 1.31 35.97 -13.95
C VAL A 98 0.16 35.13 -14.49
N ASP A 99 0.22 34.82 -15.78
CA ASP A 99 -0.80 34.07 -16.49
C ASP A 99 -0.31 32.67 -16.86
N PHE A 100 -0.87 31.66 -16.22
CA PHE A 100 -0.71 30.23 -16.48
C PHE A 100 -1.96 29.62 -17.12
N SER A 101 -2.82 30.41 -17.78
CA SER A 101 -4.03 29.85 -18.38
C SER A 101 -3.73 28.77 -19.42
N ASN A 102 -4.54 27.70 -19.43
CA ASN A 102 -4.41 26.56 -20.34
C ASN A 102 -3.02 25.89 -20.34
N THR A 103 -2.25 26.01 -19.26
CA THR A 103 -0.93 25.37 -19.13
C THR A 103 -1.03 23.91 -18.69
N ILE A 104 0.04 23.14 -18.90
CA ILE A 104 0.24 21.82 -18.28
C ILE A 104 1.23 21.97 -17.12
N LEU A 105 0.84 21.56 -15.92
CA LEU A 105 1.60 21.76 -14.67
C LEU A 105 1.78 20.45 -13.89
N ASP A 106 1.95 19.33 -14.60
CA ASP A 106 2.12 18.03 -13.94
C ASP A 106 3.39 18.00 -13.08
N GLY A 107 3.29 17.67 -11.79
CA GLY A 107 4.43 17.65 -10.86
C GLY A 107 5.00 19.04 -10.52
N ALA A 108 4.35 20.14 -10.91
CA ALA A 108 4.86 21.48 -10.65
C ALA A 108 4.73 21.88 -9.17
N THR A 109 5.66 22.70 -8.67
CA THR A 109 5.63 23.15 -7.26
C THR A 109 5.63 24.65 -7.07
N PHE A 110 4.79 25.08 -6.13
CA PHE A 110 4.60 26.45 -5.69
C PHE A 110 4.75 26.51 -4.17
N GLY A 111 5.98 26.29 -3.69
CA GLY A 111 6.29 26.23 -2.26
C GLY A 111 6.96 27.48 -1.71
N ARG A 112 6.82 27.78 -0.41
CA ARG A 112 7.70 28.72 0.32
C ARG A 112 7.80 30.12 -0.29
N GLY A 113 6.73 30.55 -0.95
CA GLY A 113 6.69 31.76 -1.78
C GLY A 113 5.41 32.58 -1.60
N ARG A 114 5.23 33.60 -2.44
CA ARG A 114 4.01 34.42 -2.48
C ARG A 114 3.43 34.48 -3.88
N LEU A 115 2.19 34.04 -4.06
CA LEU A 115 1.45 34.19 -5.31
C LEU A 115 0.33 35.20 -5.12
N ARG A 116 0.26 36.19 -6.02
CA ARG A 116 -0.80 37.19 -6.02
C ARG A 116 -1.31 37.46 -7.42
N ASN A 117 -2.63 37.44 -7.60
CA ASN A 117 -3.27 37.71 -8.90
C ASN A 117 -2.74 36.79 -9.99
N VAL A 118 -2.78 35.47 -9.77
CA VAL A 118 -2.24 34.49 -10.72
C VAL A 118 -3.39 33.75 -11.41
N ASN A 119 -3.33 33.64 -12.73
CA ASN A 119 -4.37 33.03 -13.53
C ASN A 119 -4.01 31.60 -13.93
N PHE A 120 -4.70 30.60 -13.42
CA PHE A 120 -4.60 29.19 -13.80
C PHE A 120 -5.83 28.70 -14.58
N SER A 121 -6.65 29.60 -15.12
CA SER A 121 -7.89 29.19 -15.79
C SER A 121 -7.64 28.22 -16.96
N GLY A 122 -8.42 27.15 -17.02
CA GLY A 122 -8.28 26.11 -18.05
C GLY A 122 -7.01 25.27 -17.97
N ALA A 123 -6.15 25.46 -16.95
CA ALA A 123 -4.91 24.69 -16.82
C ALA A 123 -5.17 23.21 -16.47
N LEU A 124 -4.25 22.35 -16.88
CA LEU A 124 -4.16 20.94 -16.50
C LEU A 124 -3.10 20.80 -15.39
N ILE A 125 -3.55 20.59 -14.16
CA ILE A 125 -2.72 20.56 -12.97
C ILE A 125 -2.83 19.17 -12.36
N SER A 126 -1.74 18.40 -12.46
CA SER A 126 -1.66 17.03 -11.94
C SER A 126 -0.48 16.92 -10.99
N ASN A 127 -0.60 16.14 -9.91
CA ASN A 127 0.52 15.84 -8.99
C ASN A 127 1.29 17.09 -8.48
N ALA A 128 0.62 18.24 -8.43
CA ALA A 128 1.23 19.53 -8.12
C ALA A 128 1.04 19.88 -6.64
N ALA A 129 1.91 20.74 -6.10
CA ALA A 129 1.85 21.14 -4.70
C ALA A 129 1.96 22.66 -4.50
N PHE A 130 1.09 23.20 -3.65
CA PHE A 130 1.10 24.58 -3.15
C PHE A 130 1.30 24.53 -1.63
N TYR A 131 2.47 24.93 -1.14
CA TYR A 131 2.85 24.70 0.28
C TYR A 131 3.68 25.81 0.92
N GLU A 132 3.63 25.88 2.25
CA GLU A 132 4.35 26.84 3.11
C GLU A 132 4.34 28.29 2.56
N GLY A 133 3.22 28.74 1.99
CA GLY A 133 3.16 29.97 1.18
C GLY A 133 2.01 30.92 1.51
N SER A 134 1.98 32.04 0.79
CA SER A 134 0.84 32.96 0.81
C SER A 134 0.28 33.16 -0.59
N PHE A 135 -0.98 32.77 -0.76
CA PHE A 135 -1.65 32.62 -2.03
C PHE A 135 -2.91 33.49 -2.02
N SER A 136 -2.96 34.48 -2.92
CA SER A 136 -4.09 35.41 -2.95
C SER A 136 -4.54 35.73 -4.37
N ASN A 137 -5.86 35.80 -4.58
CA ASN A 137 -6.48 36.08 -5.87
C ASN A 137 -5.99 35.09 -6.94
N LEU A 138 -6.16 33.80 -6.68
CA LEU A 138 -5.81 32.73 -7.64
C LEU A 138 -7.05 32.32 -8.42
N ASN A 139 -6.95 32.29 -9.74
CA ASN A 139 -8.06 31.90 -10.61
C ASN A 139 -7.82 30.50 -11.19
N PHE A 140 -8.54 29.49 -10.72
CA PHE A 140 -8.53 28.13 -11.26
C PHE A 140 -9.80 27.82 -12.07
N SER A 141 -10.53 28.82 -12.53
CA SER A 141 -11.78 28.59 -13.25
C SER A 141 -11.58 27.71 -14.50
N ASN A 142 -12.45 26.72 -14.70
CA ASN A 142 -12.39 25.73 -15.78
C ASN A 142 -11.10 24.86 -15.79
N ALA A 143 -10.26 24.93 -14.76
CA ALA A 143 -9.06 24.10 -14.68
C ALA A 143 -9.41 22.65 -14.32
N ARG A 144 -8.51 21.73 -14.63
CA ARG A 144 -8.57 20.33 -14.18
C ARG A 144 -7.46 20.08 -13.18
N LEU A 145 -7.82 19.76 -11.95
CA LEU A 145 -6.91 19.49 -10.84
C LEU A 145 -7.02 18.02 -10.45
N ARG A 146 -5.92 17.28 -10.58
CA ARG A 146 -5.81 15.88 -10.17
C ARG A 146 -4.63 15.71 -9.20
N ASN A 147 -4.81 14.94 -8.13
CA ASN A 147 -3.74 14.65 -7.16
C ASN A 147 -2.99 15.93 -6.69
N THR A 148 -3.72 17.03 -6.53
CA THR A 148 -3.13 18.35 -6.25
C THR A 148 -3.24 18.66 -4.77
N TRP A 149 -2.12 19.00 -4.15
CA TRP A 149 -2.06 19.30 -2.74
C TRP A 149 -2.00 20.80 -2.47
N PHE A 150 -2.97 21.27 -1.68
CA PHE A 150 -2.93 22.57 -1.03
C PHE A 150 -2.67 22.34 0.45
N ASP A 151 -1.53 22.81 0.93
CA ASP A 151 -1.05 22.64 2.29
C ASP A 151 -1.94 23.37 3.31
N SER A 152 -2.22 22.70 4.43
CA SER A 152 -3.04 23.26 5.51
C SER A 152 -2.39 24.45 6.22
N ASP A 153 -1.06 24.54 6.21
CA ASP A 153 -0.30 25.61 6.88
C ASP A 153 -0.12 26.87 6.03
N SER A 154 -0.57 26.83 4.78
CA SER A 154 -0.51 27.94 3.85
C SER A 154 -1.71 28.88 4.00
N SER A 155 -1.49 30.16 3.67
CA SER A 155 -2.56 31.16 3.67
C SER A 155 -3.17 31.30 2.28
N TYR A 156 -4.49 31.15 2.20
CA TYR A 156 -5.26 31.27 0.97
C TYR A 156 -6.32 32.35 1.11
N LEU A 157 -6.46 33.21 0.10
CA LEU A 157 -7.46 34.25 0.07
C LEU A 157 -7.97 34.47 -1.36
N ASN A 158 -9.29 34.50 -1.55
CA ASN A 158 -9.93 34.73 -2.85
C ASN A 158 -9.45 33.73 -3.91
N ILE A 159 -9.87 32.49 -3.80
CA ILE A 159 -9.62 31.45 -4.80
C ILE A 159 -10.90 31.26 -5.60
N ASP A 160 -10.77 31.27 -6.93
CA ASP A 160 -11.86 30.96 -7.84
C ASP A 160 -11.71 29.53 -8.37
N LEU A 161 -12.67 28.66 -8.07
CA LEU A 161 -12.75 27.27 -8.54
C LEU A 161 -13.92 27.06 -9.52
N SER A 162 -14.51 28.14 -10.05
CA SER A 162 -15.71 28.06 -10.89
C SER A 162 -15.50 27.15 -12.10
N ASN A 163 -16.37 26.16 -12.29
CA ASN A 163 -16.32 25.12 -13.30
C ASN A 163 -15.04 24.26 -13.31
N ALA A 164 -14.22 24.32 -12.27
CA ALA A 164 -13.05 23.46 -12.17
C ALA A 164 -13.46 22.00 -11.93
N PHE A 165 -12.66 21.05 -12.42
CA PHE A 165 -12.80 19.63 -12.14
C PHE A 165 -11.73 19.20 -11.15
N LEU A 166 -12.16 18.61 -10.05
CA LEU A 166 -11.33 18.21 -8.92
C LEU A 166 -11.37 16.69 -8.77
N GLN A 167 -10.19 16.09 -8.61
CA GLN A 167 -10.03 14.65 -8.36
C GLN A 167 -8.82 14.43 -7.45
N ASN A 168 -9.02 13.83 -6.27
CA ASN A 168 -7.93 13.64 -5.30
C ASN A 168 -7.22 14.97 -4.94
N VAL A 169 -8.01 16.00 -4.63
CA VAL A 169 -7.50 17.36 -4.35
C VAL A 169 -7.76 17.71 -2.90
N THR A 170 -6.74 18.13 -2.17
CA THR A 170 -6.94 18.80 -0.86
C THR A 170 -7.45 20.20 -1.14
N LEU A 171 -8.62 20.59 -0.62
CA LEU A 171 -9.10 21.95 -0.84
C LEU A 171 -8.21 22.95 -0.09
N PRO A 172 -7.96 24.14 -0.67
CA PRO A 172 -7.32 25.21 0.04
C PRO A 172 -8.08 25.55 1.34
N PRO A 173 -7.40 25.60 2.51
CA PRO A 173 -8.01 26.09 3.75
C PRO A 173 -8.74 27.42 3.55
N GLY A 174 -9.94 27.52 4.10
CA GLY A 174 -10.79 28.71 3.97
C GLY A 174 -11.60 28.78 2.67
N THR A 175 -11.59 27.74 1.83
CA THR A 175 -12.53 27.61 0.70
C THR A 175 -13.97 27.68 1.22
N ALA A 176 -14.74 28.64 0.73
CA ALA A 176 -16.16 28.76 1.06
C ALA A 176 -17.00 27.78 0.22
N LYS A 177 -18.17 27.38 0.74
CA LYS A 177 -19.06 26.40 0.07
C LYS A 177 -19.45 26.82 -1.33
N GLU A 178 -19.63 28.13 -1.56
CA GLU A 178 -20.02 28.67 -2.86
C GLU A 178 -18.98 28.38 -3.93
N HIS A 179 -17.69 28.33 -3.56
CA HIS A 179 -16.61 27.99 -4.48
C HIS A 179 -16.60 26.50 -4.83
N LEU A 180 -16.86 25.63 -3.84
CA LEU A 180 -17.02 24.20 -4.13
C LEU A 180 -18.25 23.96 -5.01
N TYR A 181 -19.38 24.59 -4.71
CA TYR A 181 -20.64 24.40 -5.45
C TYR A 181 -20.57 24.90 -6.88
N ALA A 182 -19.69 25.87 -7.14
CA ALA A 182 -19.43 26.37 -8.48
C ALA A 182 -18.56 25.42 -9.33
N THR A 183 -17.96 24.37 -8.76
CA THR A 183 -17.12 23.42 -9.51
C THR A 183 -17.94 22.55 -10.46
N GLY A 184 -17.28 22.09 -11.54
CA GLY A 184 -17.84 21.06 -12.42
C GLY A 184 -18.04 19.74 -11.69
N SER A 185 -17.10 19.35 -10.82
CA SER A 185 -17.21 18.13 -10.02
C SER A 185 -18.43 18.11 -9.09
N TYR A 186 -18.77 19.24 -8.46
CA TYR A 186 -19.97 19.32 -7.62
C TYR A 186 -21.25 19.15 -8.46
N ALA A 187 -21.31 19.78 -9.63
CA ALA A 187 -22.44 19.69 -10.55
C ALA A 187 -22.64 18.25 -11.08
N GLU A 188 -21.53 17.54 -11.33
CA GLU A 188 -21.53 16.16 -11.83
C GLU A 188 -21.62 15.09 -10.72
N LYS A 189 -21.65 15.49 -9.45
CA LYS A 189 -21.68 14.60 -8.29
C LYS A 189 -20.41 13.73 -8.14
N THR A 190 -19.24 14.23 -8.53
CA THR A 190 -17.97 13.48 -8.62
C THR A 190 -16.89 13.97 -7.66
N LEU A 191 -17.26 14.36 -6.44
CA LEU A 191 -16.34 14.86 -5.40
C LEU A 191 -15.50 13.75 -4.73
N HIS A 192 -14.94 12.84 -5.51
CA HIS A 192 -14.17 11.73 -4.96
C HIS A 192 -12.72 12.16 -4.64
N GLY A 193 -12.19 11.67 -3.52
CA GLY A 193 -10.83 11.98 -3.06
C GLY A 193 -10.61 13.42 -2.58
N ILE A 194 -11.68 14.18 -2.27
CA ILE A 194 -11.53 15.57 -1.89
C ILE A 194 -11.13 15.68 -0.40
N GLY A 195 -10.10 16.47 -0.12
CA GLY A 195 -9.61 16.70 1.24
C GLY A 195 -10.20 17.95 1.87
N PHE A 196 -10.83 17.80 3.04
CA PHE A 196 -11.45 18.84 3.87
C PHE A 196 -10.77 18.95 5.25
N TYR A 197 -9.56 18.43 5.40
CA TYR A 197 -8.86 18.29 6.68
C TYR A 197 -8.89 19.58 7.51
N GLY A 198 -9.44 19.49 8.73
CA GLY A 198 -9.50 20.61 9.68
C GLY A 198 -10.41 21.78 9.29
N MET A 199 -11.15 21.70 8.18
CA MET A 199 -12.01 22.78 7.69
C MET A 199 -13.32 22.89 8.49
N ASP A 200 -13.96 24.06 8.42
CA ASP A 200 -15.36 24.22 8.81
C ASP A 200 -16.25 24.08 7.57
N VAL A 201 -16.94 22.95 7.46
CA VAL A 201 -17.92 22.67 6.41
C VAL A 201 -19.34 22.61 6.96
N SER A 202 -19.58 23.33 8.07
CA SER A 202 -20.91 23.34 8.68
C SER A 202 -21.97 23.88 7.72
N ASN A 203 -23.13 23.21 7.68
CA ASN A 203 -24.25 23.51 6.78
C ASN A 203 -23.91 23.40 5.28
N TRP A 204 -22.88 22.61 4.93
CA TRP A 204 -22.62 22.27 3.54
C TRP A 204 -23.52 21.11 3.09
N ASP A 205 -24.09 21.23 1.91
CA ASP A 205 -24.78 20.18 1.18
C ASP A 205 -23.78 19.28 0.44
N PHE A 206 -23.75 18.00 0.82
CA PHE A 206 -23.09 16.92 0.09
C PHE A 206 -24.09 15.86 -0.40
N SER A 207 -25.37 16.18 -0.44
CA SER A 207 -26.42 15.22 -0.78
C SER A 207 -26.21 14.64 -2.19
N GLY A 208 -26.28 13.31 -2.29
CA GLY A 208 -26.07 12.56 -3.52
C GLY A 208 -24.68 12.68 -4.16
N GLN A 209 -23.71 13.31 -3.48
CA GLN A 209 -22.35 13.43 -4.00
C GLN A 209 -21.63 12.07 -3.89
N ASP A 210 -20.79 11.75 -4.87
CA ASP A 210 -19.76 10.74 -4.69
C ASP A 210 -18.59 11.33 -3.91
N LEU A 211 -18.47 10.99 -2.63
CA LEU A 211 -17.38 11.42 -1.76
C LEU A 211 -16.34 10.34 -1.59
N SER A 212 -16.35 9.27 -2.39
CA SER A 212 -15.49 8.11 -2.15
C SER A 212 -14.02 8.51 -1.99
N ASN A 213 -13.34 7.96 -0.98
CA ASN A 213 -11.96 8.29 -0.59
C ASN A 213 -11.70 9.75 -0.16
N SER A 214 -12.74 10.54 0.11
CA SER A 214 -12.59 11.90 0.64
C SER A 214 -12.15 11.90 2.11
N ASN A 215 -11.49 12.99 2.51
CA ASN A 215 -10.94 13.12 3.86
C ASN A 215 -11.62 14.26 4.63
N PHE A 216 -12.38 13.93 5.67
CA PHE A 216 -13.03 14.83 6.62
C PHE A 216 -12.38 14.78 8.02
N GLU A 217 -11.10 14.39 8.11
CA GLU A 217 -10.40 14.33 9.38
C GLU A 217 -10.38 15.73 10.05
N ARG A 218 -10.75 15.77 11.34
CA ARG A 218 -10.82 16.99 12.16
C ARG A 218 -11.73 18.09 11.60
N THR A 219 -12.60 17.76 10.65
CA THR A 219 -13.52 18.73 10.02
C THR A 219 -14.73 18.99 10.93
N ASN A 220 -15.20 20.24 10.97
CA ASN A 220 -16.49 20.58 11.57
C ASN A 220 -17.63 20.32 10.56
N LEU A 221 -18.40 19.26 10.81
CA LEU A 221 -19.52 18.74 10.03
C LEU A 221 -20.89 19.17 10.56
N THR A 222 -20.96 20.16 11.47
CA THR A 222 -22.23 20.57 12.07
C THR A 222 -23.28 20.90 11.00
N ASN A 223 -24.40 20.17 10.98
CA ASN A 223 -25.49 20.30 10.00
C ASN A 223 -25.09 20.10 8.52
N ALA A 224 -23.93 19.51 8.23
CA ALA A 224 -23.62 19.11 6.86
C ALA A 224 -24.59 17.98 6.42
N ASP A 225 -25.08 18.05 5.19
CA ASP A 225 -26.03 17.08 4.64
C ASP A 225 -25.29 16.01 3.84
N PHE A 226 -25.38 14.75 4.29
CA PHE A 226 -24.79 13.58 3.63
C PHE A 226 -25.86 12.66 3.00
N SER A 227 -27.10 13.15 2.85
CA SER A 227 -28.22 12.35 2.35
C SER A 227 -27.89 11.73 0.99
N ASP A 228 -27.97 10.40 0.89
CA ASP A 228 -27.63 9.62 -0.32
C ASP A 228 -26.20 9.83 -0.85
N ALA A 229 -25.30 10.44 -0.09
CA ALA A 229 -23.90 10.56 -0.46
C ALA A 229 -23.22 9.17 -0.43
N LYS A 230 -22.33 8.91 -1.39
CA LYS A 230 -21.46 7.73 -1.36
C LYS A 230 -20.21 8.04 -0.56
N THR A 231 -19.95 7.27 0.48
CA THR A 231 -18.88 7.51 1.45
C THR A 231 -17.91 6.36 1.57
N SER A 232 -17.82 5.46 0.59
CA SER A 232 -16.84 4.36 0.60
C SER A 232 -15.41 4.91 0.70
N GLY A 233 -14.60 4.37 1.61
CA GLY A 233 -13.23 4.89 1.80
C GLY A 233 -13.13 6.26 2.48
N VAL A 234 -14.25 6.86 2.92
CA VAL A 234 -14.21 8.20 3.56
C VAL A 234 -13.60 8.13 4.95
N VAL A 235 -12.77 9.12 5.26
CA VAL A 235 -12.12 9.30 6.57
C VAL A 235 -12.86 10.38 7.37
N PHE A 236 -13.53 10.00 8.47
CA PHE A 236 -14.21 10.93 9.39
C PHE A 236 -13.47 11.13 10.71
N THR A 237 -12.23 10.66 10.80
CA THR A 237 -11.38 10.66 12.00
C THR A 237 -11.44 11.98 12.77
N ARG A 238 -11.76 11.94 14.06
CA ARG A 238 -11.83 13.13 14.94
C ARG A 238 -12.74 14.26 14.45
N SER A 239 -13.67 13.99 13.53
CA SER A 239 -14.74 14.92 13.16
C SER A 239 -15.89 14.86 14.19
N ASN A 240 -16.88 15.75 14.04
CA ASN A 240 -18.12 15.72 14.81
C ASN A 240 -19.31 15.15 14.01
N LEU A 241 -19.06 14.18 13.11
CA LEU A 241 -20.12 13.44 12.41
C LEU A 241 -21.10 12.82 13.43
N SER A 242 -22.40 13.02 13.23
CA SER A 242 -23.44 12.37 14.04
C SER A 242 -23.90 11.03 13.45
N GLN A 243 -24.53 10.21 14.29
CA GLN A 243 -25.13 8.95 13.85
C GLN A 243 -26.18 9.19 12.75
N GLU A 244 -27.00 10.23 12.87
CA GLU A 244 -28.03 10.58 11.89
C GLU A 244 -27.43 10.97 10.54
N GLN A 245 -26.31 11.69 10.55
CA GLN A 245 -25.59 12.04 9.32
C GLN A 245 -25.06 10.78 8.64
N LEU A 246 -24.41 9.87 9.38
CA LEU A 246 -23.97 8.59 8.82
C LEU A 246 -25.16 7.77 8.30
N ALA A 247 -26.26 7.73 9.05
CA ALA A 247 -27.48 6.99 8.70
C ALA A 247 -28.17 7.50 7.43
N SER A 248 -27.95 8.77 7.07
CA SER A 248 -28.48 9.36 5.84
C SER A 248 -27.70 8.98 4.58
N THR A 249 -26.50 8.41 4.71
CA THR A 249 -25.65 8.08 3.57
C THR A 249 -26.20 6.91 2.74
N TRP A 250 -25.82 6.87 1.47
CA TRP A 250 -26.10 5.72 0.60
C TRP A 250 -25.48 4.44 1.15
N ASN A 251 -24.28 4.54 1.73
CA ASN A 251 -23.52 3.43 2.31
C ASN A 251 -24.26 2.77 3.48
N TYR A 252 -24.86 3.55 4.37
CA TYR A 252 -25.65 3.02 5.47
C TYR A 252 -26.89 2.26 4.97
N ALA A 253 -27.64 2.84 4.03
CA ALA A 253 -28.82 2.21 3.45
C ALA A 253 -28.53 0.88 2.73
N ASN A 254 -27.32 0.71 2.20
CA ASN A 254 -26.90 -0.48 1.47
C ASN A 254 -25.99 -1.41 2.28
N SER A 255 -25.78 -1.13 3.58
CA SER A 255 -24.85 -1.89 4.44
C SER A 255 -23.48 -2.08 3.80
N ASN A 256 -22.93 -1.00 3.23
CA ASN A 256 -21.63 -1.00 2.59
C ASN A 256 -20.72 0.01 3.27
N PHE A 257 -19.95 -0.43 4.27
CA PHE A 257 -18.97 0.41 4.96
C PHE A 257 -17.53 0.14 4.53
N ALA A 258 -17.35 -0.41 3.33
CA ALA A 258 -16.03 -0.75 2.84
C ALA A 258 -15.07 0.45 2.97
N SER A 259 -14.03 0.25 3.79
CA SER A 259 -12.95 1.21 4.04
C SER A 259 -13.36 2.55 4.65
N VAL A 260 -14.57 2.68 5.21
CA VAL A 260 -14.95 3.88 5.97
C VAL A 260 -14.12 3.92 7.27
N SER A 261 -13.62 5.11 7.64
CA SER A 261 -12.92 5.32 8.91
C SER A 261 -13.72 6.22 9.85
N LEU A 262 -14.08 5.68 11.00
CA LEU A 262 -14.68 6.38 12.13
C LEU A 262 -13.72 6.37 13.34
N ASP A 263 -12.41 6.22 13.12
CA ASP A 263 -11.44 6.09 14.21
C ASP A 263 -11.33 7.38 15.04
N SER A 264 -10.89 7.24 16.29
CA SER A 264 -10.74 8.35 17.23
C SER A 264 -12.03 9.18 17.43
N MET A 265 -13.21 8.58 17.29
CA MET A 265 -14.51 9.26 17.44
C MET A 265 -15.22 8.91 18.76
N ASP A 266 -16.16 9.74 19.17
CA ASP A 266 -17.11 9.42 20.23
C ASP A 266 -18.38 8.80 19.62
N LEU A 267 -18.49 7.48 19.68
CA LEU A 267 -19.57 6.71 19.06
C LEU A 267 -20.55 6.15 20.09
N ARG A 268 -20.54 6.67 21.32
CA ARG A 268 -21.34 6.10 22.41
C ARG A 268 -22.82 6.00 22.05
N ASN A 269 -23.40 4.83 22.30
CA ASN A 269 -24.79 4.49 22.04
C ASN A 269 -25.21 4.49 20.55
N TRP A 270 -24.27 4.47 19.61
CA TRP A 270 -24.62 4.30 18.20
C TRP A 270 -25.21 2.91 17.93
N ASP A 271 -26.07 2.82 16.91
CA ASP A 271 -26.80 1.61 16.53
C ASP A 271 -26.31 1.07 15.18
N PHE A 272 -25.68 -0.11 15.23
CA PHE A 272 -25.26 -0.89 14.07
C PHE A 272 -25.95 -2.26 14.00
N ARG A 273 -27.10 -2.42 14.66
CA ARG A 273 -27.79 -3.71 14.73
C ARG A 273 -28.12 -4.29 13.36
N GLY A 274 -27.74 -5.54 13.14
CA GLY A 274 -28.01 -6.28 11.91
C GLY A 274 -27.28 -5.76 10.68
N MET A 275 -26.41 -4.74 10.82
CA MET A 275 -25.71 -4.12 9.72
C MET A 275 -24.48 -4.94 9.31
N ASP A 276 -24.11 -4.85 8.04
CA ASP A 276 -22.81 -5.32 7.56
C ASP A 276 -21.80 -4.20 7.65
N ILE A 277 -21.00 -4.17 8.73
CA ILE A 277 -19.94 -3.19 8.96
C ILE A 277 -18.56 -3.79 8.70
N SER A 278 -18.49 -4.81 7.84
CA SER A 278 -17.23 -5.47 7.50
C SER A 278 -16.22 -4.46 6.95
N GLY A 279 -14.99 -4.47 7.47
CA GLY A 279 -13.93 -3.52 7.09
C GLY A 279 -14.06 -2.11 7.66
N LEU A 280 -15.07 -1.81 8.48
CA LEU A 280 -15.21 -0.50 9.13
C LEU A 280 -14.10 -0.30 10.16
N ASN A 281 -13.42 0.85 10.11
CA ASN A 281 -12.41 1.19 11.09
C ASN A 281 -13.04 1.99 12.25
N LEU A 282 -13.09 1.38 13.43
CA LEU A 282 -13.60 1.92 14.70
C LEU A 282 -12.46 2.08 15.73
N SER A 283 -11.20 2.02 15.29
CA SER A 283 -10.04 2.03 16.19
C SER A 283 -10.00 3.31 17.03
N ASP A 284 -9.43 3.25 18.23
CA ASP A 284 -9.27 4.39 19.15
C ASP A 284 -10.57 5.15 19.49
N SER A 285 -11.74 4.61 19.15
CA SER A 285 -13.03 5.26 19.35
C SER A 285 -13.67 4.86 20.67
N ASN A 286 -14.56 5.70 21.19
CA ASN A 286 -15.38 5.34 22.34
C ASN A 286 -16.64 4.59 21.89
N LEU A 287 -16.66 3.28 22.15
CA LEU A 287 -17.72 2.36 21.76
C LEU A 287 -18.68 2.02 22.91
N GLY A 288 -18.63 2.78 24.01
CA GLY A 288 -19.48 2.56 25.17
C GLY A 288 -20.97 2.57 24.81
N GLY A 289 -21.63 1.42 24.98
CA GLY A 289 -23.06 1.25 24.69
C GLY A 289 -23.43 1.14 23.20
N VAL A 290 -22.45 1.05 22.28
CA VAL A 290 -22.73 0.77 20.87
C VAL A 290 -23.44 -0.58 20.73
N ASP A 291 -24.51 -0.61 19.95
CA ASP A 291 -25.27 -1.84 19.71
C ASP A 291 -24.80 -2.53 18.42
N LEU A 292 -24.07 -3.63 18.57
CA LEU A 292 -23.56 -4.48 17.49
C LEU A 292 -24.41 -5.74 17.29
N SER A 293 -25.61 -5.82 17.88
CA SER A 293 -26.39 -7.05 17.87
C SER A 293 -26.71 -7.52 16.45
N ASN A 294 -26.33 -8.75 16.12
CA ASN A 294 -26.45 -9.36 14.79
C ASN A 294 -25.67 -8.64 13.66
N ALA A 295 -24.76 -7.72 13.98
CA ALA A 295 -23.91 -7.09 12.97
C ALA A 295 -22.89 -8.09 12.39
N LYS A 296 -22.47 -7.88 11.14
CA LYS A 296 -21.28 -8.55 10.57
C LYS A 296 -20.09 -7.62 10.69
N ILE A 297 -18.98 -8.15 11.20
CA ILE A 297 -17.80 -7.38 11.62
C ILE A 297 -16.49 -7.96 11.08
N ASP A 298 -16.54 -8.81 10.05
CA ASP A 298 -15.35 -9.38 9.42
C ASP A 298 -14.45 -8.26 8.87
N GLY A 299 -13.16 -8.26 9.19
CA GLY A 299 -12.25 -7.19 8.80
C GLY A 299 -12.44 -5.84 9.49
N ALA A 300 -13.45 -5.67 10.35
CA ALA A 300 -13.64 -4.42 11.09
C ALA A 300 -12.54 -4.28 12.16
N SER A 301 -12.12 -3.04 12.45
CA SER A 301 -11.07 -2.77 13.45
C SER A 301 -11.65 -2.09 14.68
N PHE A 302 -11.52 -2.74 15.82
CA PHE A 302 -11.82 -2.26 17.18
C PHE A 302 -10.55 -2.02 18.00
N SER A 303 -9.38 -2.02 17.33
CA SER A 303 -8.10 -1.86 17.99
C SER A 303 -8.07 -0.57 18.83
N TYR A 304 -7.56 -0.65 20.06
CA TYR A 304 -7.49 0.49 20.98
C TYR A 304 -8.84 1.13 21.38
N ALA A 305 -9.99 0.54 21.00
CA ALA A 305 -11.30 1.12 21.30
C ALA A 305 -11.58 1.19 22.81
N GLU A 306 -12.11 2.32 23.26
CA GLU A 306 -12.53 2.53 24.64
C GLU A 306 -13.97 2.04 24.84
N GLY A 307 -14.23 1.32 25.94
CA GLY A 307 -15.58 0.87 26.27
C GLY A 307 -16.13 -0.25 25.38
N PHE A 308 -15.29 -0.90 24.58
CA PHE A 308 -15.61 -2.12 23.86
C PHE A 308 -15.59 -3.33 24.80
N GLU A 309 -16.70 -4.07 24.87
CA GLU A 309 -16.89 -5.21 25.78
C GLU A 309 -17.10 -6.52 25.03
N LEU A 310 -16.67 -7.65 25.63
CA LEU A 310 -16.92 -8.99 25.08
C LEU A 310 -18.40 -9.27 24.81
N ALA A 311 -19.31 -8.70 25.62
CA ALA A 311 -20.75 -8.84 25.39
C ALA A 311 -21.20 -8.23 24.06
N GLN A 312 -20.61 -7.10 23.64
CA GLN A 312 -20.88 -6.50 22.33
C GLN A 312 -20.36 -7.40 21.21
N LEU A 313 -19.15 -7.95 21.35
CA LEU A 313 -18.58 -8.91 20.39
C LEU A 313 -19.48 -10.16 20.26
N TYR A 314 -19.92 -10.73 21.39
CA TYR A 314 -20.76 -11.94 21.41
C TYR A 314 -22.16 -11.73 20.84
N SER A 315 -22.64 -10.49 20.83
CA SER A 315 -23.93 -10.15 20.24
C SER A 315 -23.93 -10.18 18.70
N THR A 316 -22.75 -10.19 18.07
CA THR A 316 -22.61 -10.07 16.61
C THR A 316 -22.97 -11.36 15.87
N ALA A 317 -23.41 -11.22 14.61
CA ALA A 317 -23.66 -12.36 13.74
C ALA A 317 -22.34 -13.07 13.34
N SER A 318 -21.26 -12.31 13.17
CA SER A 318 -19.91 -12.84 12.88
C SER A 318 -19.41 -13.77 14.00
N TYR A 319 -19.53 -13.37 15.28
CA TYR A 319 -19.18 -14.24 16.40
C TYR A 319 -20.07 -15.50 16.46
N ALA A 320 -21.38 -15.35 16.30
CA ALA A 320 -22.31 -16.49 16.28
C ALA A 320 -21.99 -17.48 15.14
N ALA A 321 -21.51 -16.98 14.01
CA ALA A 321 -21.05 -17.78 12.87
C ALA A 321 -19.62 -18.32 13.02
N LYS A 322 -18.90 -17.99 14.11
CA LYS A 322 -17.50 -18.33 14.33
C LYS A 322 -16.57 -17.79 13.23
N GLN A 323 -16.91 -16.64 12.65
CA GLN A 323 -16.15 -15.95 11.61
C GLN A 323 -15.73 -14.58 12.12
N LEU A 324 -14.46 -14.41 12.45
CA LEU A 324 -13.85 -13.13 12.84
C LEU A 324 -12.56 -12.92 12.05
N ASN A 325 -12.58 -13.27 10.76
CA ASN A 325 -11.40 -13.16 9.91
C ASN A 325 -11.02 -11.68 9.73
N ARG A 326 -9.73 -11.39 9.76
CA ARG A 326 -9.15 -10.04 9.60
C ARG A 326 -9.64 -9.00 10.61
N ILE A 327 -10.35 -9.40 11.67
CA ILE A 327 -10.80 -8.47 12.70
C ILE A 327 -9.59 -7.80 13.37
N GLY A 328 -9.67 -6.50 13.62
CA GLY A 328 -8.72 -5.77 14.46
C GLY A 328 -9.21 -5.74 15.90
N LEU A 329 -8.49 -6.39 16.82
CA LEU A 329 -8.73 -6.39 18.26
C LEU A 329 -7.43 -6.08 19.01
N ALA A 330 -6.48 -5.39 18.38
CA ALA A 330 -5.22 -5.07 19.01
C ALA A 330 -5.44 -4.21 20.27
N LYS A 331 -4.71 -4.53 21.34
CA LYS A 331 -4.79 -3.83 22.64
C LYS A 331 -6.19 -3.81 23.25
N THR A 332 -6.99 -4.84 23.00
CA THR A 332 -8.29 -5.05 23.67
C THR A 332 -8.14 -6.01 24.84
N ASN A 333 -9.09 -5.97 25.78
CA ASN A 333 -9.21 -6.97 26.82
C ASN A 333 -10.15 -8.09 26.35
N LEU A 334 -9.58 -9.27 26.15
CA LEU A 334 -10.25 -10.51 25.74
C LEU A 334 -10.03 -11.62 26.78
N ASP A 335 -9.78 -11.27 28.04
CA ASP A 335 -9.58 -12.22 29.13
C ASP A 335 -10.82 -13.12 29.28
N SER A 336 -10.58 -14.41 29.48
CA SER A 336 -11.61 -15.45 29.62
C SER A 336 -12.57 -15.54 28.43
N ALA A 337 -12.17 -15.05 27.25
CA ALA A 337 -13.05 -15.06 26.10
C ALA A 337 -13.25 -16.47 25.53
N GLU A 338 -14.50 -16.80 25.17
CA GLU A 338 -14.88 -18.08 24.57
C GLU A 338 -14.81 -18.05 23.04
N PHE A 339 -13.66 -18.45 22.50
CA PHE A 339 -13.34 -18.42 21.07
C PHE A 339 -13.09 -19.80 20.45
N SER A 340 -13.55 -20.86 21.11
CA SER A 340 -13.38 -22.23 20.60
C SER A 340 -13.96 -22.38 19.19
N GLY A 341 -13.17 -22.97 18.29
CA GLY A 341 -13.51 -23.20 16.89
C GLY A 341 -13.67 -21.95 16.03
N THR A 342 -13.36 -20.75 16.54
CA THR A 342 -13.52 -19.49 15.79
C THR A 342 -12.42 -19.32 14.74
N SER A 343 -12.79 -18.82 13.57
CA SER A 343 -11.85 -18.41 12.53
C SER A 343 -11.40 -16.97 12.73
N PHE A 344 -10.09 -16.76 12.85
CA PHE A 344 -9.37 -15.50 13.01
C PHE A 344 -8.31 -15.33 11.92
N VAL A 345 -8.56 -15.85 10.71
CA VAL A 345 -7.55 -15.82 9.64
C VAL A 345 -7.17 -14.37 9.33
N GLY A 346 -5.89 -14.04 9.46
CA GLY A 346 -5.36 -12.69 9.27
C GLY A 346 -5.83 -11.65 10.29
N ALA A 347 -6.38 -12.05 11.43
CA ALA A 347 -6.80 -11.12 12.49
C ALA A 347 -5.61 -10.43 13.17
N ASP A 348 -5.83 -9.23 13.69
CA ASP A 348 -4.86 -8.53 14.53
C ASP A 348 -5.31 -8.55 16.00
N LEU A 349 -4.65 -9.39 16.79
CA LEU A 349 -4.80 -9.54 18.24
C LEU A 349 -3.56 -9.00 18.98
N GLY A 350 -2.70 -8.22 18.31
CA GLY A 350 -1.45 -7.71 18.89
C GLY A 350 -1.69 -6.90 20.16
N LEU A 351 -0.83 -7.06 21.18
CA LEU A 351 -0.91 -6.37 22.47
C LEU A 351 -2.23 -6.58 23.24
N SER A 352 -3.09 -7.50 22.81
CA SER A 352 -4.32 -7.82 23.53
C SER A 352 -4.03 -8.65 24.80
N SER A 353 -4.98 -8.62 25.73
CA SER A 353 -4.99 -9.55 26.85
C SER A 353 -5.95 -10.69 26.54
N LEU A 354 -5.45 -11.92 26.56
CA LEU A 354 -6.15 -13.18 26.28
C LEU A 354 -6.04 -14.12 27.49
N VAL A 355 -5.87 -13.59 28.70
CA VAL A 355 -5.61 -14.40 29.89
C VAL A 355 -6.78 -15.35 30.13
N ASP A 356 -6.48 -16.64 30.27
CA ASP A 356 -7.46 -17.73 30.44
C ASP A 356 -8.50 -17.82 29.30
N ALA A 357 -8.25 -17.23 28.13
CA ALA A 357 -9.14 -17.33 26.98
C ALA A 357 -9.15 -18.75 26.39
N ASN A 358 -10.30 -19.17 25.88
CA ASN A 358 -10.48 -20.45 25.23
C ASN A 358 -10.44 -20.31 23.70
N LEU A 359 -9.29 -20.55 23.10
CA LEU A 359 -9.08 -20.56 21.65
C LEU A 359 -9.00 -21.99 21.08
N SER A 360 -9.45 -23.01 21.82
CA SER A 360 -9.31 -24.41 21.37
C SER A 360 -9.95 -24.66 20.01
N GLY A 361 -9.22 -25.28 19.09
CA GLY A 361 -9.68 -25.52 17.72
C GLY A 361 -9.83 -24.28 16.83
N ALA A 362 -9.42 -23.09 17.29
CA ALA A 362 -9.50 -21.86 16.49
C ALA A 362 -8.53 -21.90 15.29
N ASN A 363 -8.89 -21.19 14.23
CA ASN A 363 -8.01 -20.97 13.08
C ASN A 363 -7.39 -19.56 13.16
N LEU A 364 -6.14 -19.50 13.59
CA LEU A 364 -5.31 -18.30 13.74
C LEU A 364 -4.31 -18.15 12.58
N SER A 365 -4.54 -18.81 11.44
CA SER A 365 -3.60 -18.73 10.31
C SER A 365 -3.40 -17.28 9.88
N ASP A 366 -2.15 -16.87 9.72
CA ASP A 366 -1.76 -15.48 9.38
C ASP A 366 -2.17 -14.41 10.40
N ALA A 367 -2.66 -14.78 11.58
CA ALA A 367 -3.03 -13.81 12.61
C ALA A 367 -1.80 -13.23 13.31
N SER A 368 -1.88 -11.95 13.69
CA SER A 368 -0.92 -11.30 14.59
C SER A 368 -1.40 -11.44 16.04
N LEU A 369 -0.60 -12.03 16.90
CA LEU A 369 -0.73 -12.07 18.36
C LEU A 369 0.51 -11.44 19.03
N THR A 370 1.19 -10.55 18.31
CA THR A 370 2.46 -9.94 18.75
C THR A 370 2.30 -9.27 20.11
N LEU A 371 3.22 -9.55 21.04
CA LEU A 371 3.27 -8.95 22.38
C LEU A 371 1.98 -9.11 23.20
N SER A 372 1.13 -10.09 22.88
CA SER A 372 -0.11 -10.35 23.61
C SER A 372 0.14 -11.06 24.94
N ALA A 373 -0.72 -10.79 25.93
CA ALA A 373 -0.71 -11.49 27.21
C ALA A 373 -1.61 -12.73 27.11
N MET A 374 -1.02 -13.92 27.08
CA MET A 374 -1.72 -15.18 26.81
C MET A 374 -1.59 -16.19 27.96
N PHE A 375 -1.44 -15.70 29.20
CA PHE A 375 -1.31 -16.57 30.37
C PHE A 375 -2.50 -17.53 30.49
N GLY A 376 -2.26 -18.83 30.62
CA GLY A 376 -3.33 -19.83 30.79
C GLY A 376 -4.24 -20.04 29.58
N THR A 377 -3.94 -19.43 28.43
CA THR A 377 -4.78 -19.52 27.22
C THR A 377 -4.84 -20.96 26.71
N ASN A 378 -6.04 -21.44 26.37
CA ASN A 378 -6.21 -22.73 25.72
C ASN A 378 -6.12 -22.57 24.19
N LEU A 379 -4.97 -22.92 23.62
CA LEU A 379 -4.67 -22.99 22.18
C LEU A 379 -4.67 -24.45 21.67
N SER A 380 -5.22 -25.40 22.41
CA SER A 380 -5.19 -26.81 22.00
C SER A 380 -5.94 -27.02 20.68
N ASN A 381 -5.42 -27.90 19.83
CA ASN A 381 -6.01 -28.22 18.52
C ASN A 381 -6.15 -27.02 17.56
N THR A 382 -5.48 -25.88 17.82
CA THR A 382 -5.54 -24.71 16.94
C THR A 382 -4.84 -24.94 15.61
N THR A 383 -5.24 -24.21 14.58
CA THR A 383 -4.46 -24.04 13.35
C THR A 383 -3.95 -22.62 13.31
N ALA A 384 -2.69 -22.39 13.64
CA ALA A 384 -2.06 -21.07 13.72
C ALA A 384 -0.90 -20.98 12.71
N ARG A 385 -1.09 -21.49 11.49
CA ARG A 385 -0.01 -21.51 10.49
C ARG A 385 0.40 -20.09 10.10
N ARG A 386 1.70 -19.82 10.08
CA ARG A 386 2.27 -18.50 9.73
C ARG A 386 1.77 -17.35 10.61
N SER A 387 1.22 -17.64 11.79
CA SER A 387 0.83 -16.61 12.75
C SER A 387 2.05 -15.93 13.35
N ASP A 388 1.90 -14.69 13.77
CA ASP A 388 2.95 -13.93 14.44
C ASP A 388 2.69 -13.81 15.95
N LEU A 389 3.41 -14.58 16.76
CA LEU A 389 3.38 -14.58 18.22
C LEU A 389 4.65 -13.95 18.83
N HIS A 390 5.37 -13.13 18.06
CA HIS A 390 6.58 -12.46 18.54
C HIS A 390 6.33 -11.74 19.88
N GLY A 391 7.18 -12.02 20.87
CA GLY A 391 7.13 -11.38 22.19
C GLY A 391 5.90 -11.71 23.04
N SER A 392 5.07 -12.69 22.63
CA SER A 392 3.86 -13.06 23.38
C SER A 392 4.18 -13.79 24.69
N TRP A 393 3.28 -13.64 25.68
CA TRP A 393 3.44 -14.21 27.01
C TRP A 393 2.56 -15.44 27.16
N LEU A 394 3.11 -16.61 26.82
CA LEU A 394 2.37 -17.88 26.74
C LEU A 394 2.41 -18.69 28.04
N ALA A 395 2.84 -18.12 29.17
CA ALA A 395 3.03 -18.90 30.39
C ALA A 395 1.76 -19.69 30.77
N PHE A 396 1.91 -21.00 31.01
CA PHE A 396 0.81 -21.94 31.31
C PHE A 396 -0.23 -22.13 30.18
N ALA A 397 0.03 -21.67 28.96
CA ALA A 397 -0.85 -21.93 27.83
C ALA A 397 -0.86 -23.42 27.44
N ASP A 398 -2.00 -23.90 26.96
CA ASP A 398 -2.13 -25.23 26.38
C ASP A 398 -2.08 -25.15 24.85
N MET A 399 -0.97 -25.58 24.25
CA MET A 399 -0.77 -25.60 22.79
C MET A 399 -0.83 -27.03 22.23
N SER A 400 -1.28 -28.01 23.02
CA SER A 400 -1.28 -29.41 22.62
C SER A 400 -2.10 -29.67 21.36
N HIS A 401 -1.60 -30.55 20.49
CA HIS A 401 -2.21 -30.88 19.19
C HIS A 401 -2.40 -29.69 18.22
N GLY A 402 -1.86 -28.50 18.53
CA GLY A 402 -1.95 -27.34 17.64
C GLY A 402 -0.94 -27.40 16.49
N SER A 403 -1.30 -26.80 15.35
CA SER A 403 -0.43 -26.64 14.18
C SER A 403 0.05 -25.19 14.09
N PHE A 404 1.33 -24.98 14.37
CA PHE A 404 2.03 -23.69 14.37
C PHE A 404 3.10 -23.63 13.28
N ILE A 405 2.82 -24.28 12.15
CA ILE A 405 3.79 -24.42 11.07
C ILE A 405 4.13 -23.03 10.51
N GLY A 406 5.42 -22.70 10.48
CA GLY A 406 5.91 -21.43 9.96
C GLY A 406 5.65 -20.23 10.87
N SER A 407 5.12 -20.42 12.08
CA SER A 407 4.79 -19.30 12.97
C SER A 407 6.03 -18.60 13.53
N ASN A 408 5.88 -17.32 13.86
CA ASN A 408 6.92 -16.53 14.51
C ASN A 408 6.70 -16.52 16.02
N PHE A 409 7.66 -17.03 16.79
CA PHE A 409 7.69 -17.03 18.26
C PHE A 409 8.94 -16.32 18.78
N THR A 410 9.57 -15.48 17.96
CA THR A 410 10.77 -14.75 18.40
C THR A 410 10.48 -13.96 19.68
N ASP A 411 11.36 -14.07 20.67
CA ASP A 411 11.24 -13.42 21.99
C ASP A 411 10.00 -13.81 22.81
N ALA A 412 9.29 -14.90 22.48
CA ALA A 412 8.11 -15.35 23.23
C ALA A 412 8.47 -16.10 24.53
N HIS A 413 7.58 -16.05 25.52
CA HIS A 413 7.81 -16.66 26.84
C HIS A 413 7.05 -17.99 27.02
N PHE A 414 7.77 -19.13 27.14
CA PHE A 414 7.19 -20.48 27.16
C PHE A 414 7.10 -21.14 28.54
N SER A 415 7.14 -20.37 29.63
CA SER A 415 7.10 -20.93 30.99
C SER A 415 5.90 -21.87 31.23
N ASN A 416 6.14 -23.17 31.40
CA ASN A 416 5.13 -24.21 31.63
C ASN A 416 4.07 -24.33 30.51
N VAL A 417 4.44 -24.10 29.25
CA VAL A 417 3.55 -24.34 28.10
C VAL A 417 3.41 -25.85 27.85
N ASN A 418 2.18 -26.32 27.60
CA ASN A 418 1.94 -27.69 27.13
C ASN A 418 2.10 -27.77 25.60
N LEU A 419 3.10 -28.52 25.13
CA LEU A 419 3.40 -28.71 23.70
C LEU A 419 3.12 -30.14 23.21
N ASP A 420 2.40 -30.96 23.99
CA ASP A 420 2.14 -32.36 23.63
C ASP A 420 1.49 -32.48 22.24
N ASN A 421 2.16 -33.21 21.34
CA ASN A 421 1.73 -33.41 19.94
C ASN A 421 1.54 -32.11 19.13
N ALA A 422 2.11 -30.98 19.55
CA ALA A 422 2.10 -29.76 18.77
C ALA A 422 3.07 -29.86 17.57
N ASP A 423 2.75 -29.16 16.49
CA ASP A 423 3.60 -29.07 15.29
C ASP A 423 4.15 -27.66 15.12
N LEU A 424 5.44 -27.52 15.40
CA LEU A 424 6.25 -26.30 15.26
C LEU A 424 7.16 -26.36 14.03
N SER A 425 6.83 -27.18 13.02
CA SER A 425 7.65 -27.28 11.81
C SER A 425 7.83 -25.91 11.17
N ASN A 426 9.05 -25.59 10.72
CA ASN A 426 9.40 -24.32 10.07
C ASN A 426 9.18 -23.06 10.95
N ALA A 427 8.87 -23.21 12.24
CA ALA A 427 8.65 -22.08 13.14
C ALA A 427 9.97 -21.40 13.56
N ASP A 428 9.90 -20.13 13.92
CA ASP A 428 11.05 -19.34 14.38
C ASP A 428 10.93 -19.01 15.86
N LEU A 429 11.76 -19.61 16.71
CA LEU A 429 11.72 -19.44 18.17
C LEU A 429 12.91 -18.65 18.71
N ARG A 430 13.70 -17.95 17.88
CA ARG A 430 14.91 -17.24 18.36
C ARG A 430 14.59 -16.35 19.56
N LEU A 431 15.43 -16.41 20.58
CA LEU A 431 15.29 -15.69 21.85
C LEU A 431 14.08 -16.07 22.72
N ALA A 432 13.26 -17.06 22.33
CA ALA A 432 12.20 -17.54 23.20
C ALA A 432 12.79 -18.11 24.50
N ASP A 433 12.17 -17.79 25.64
CA ASP A 433 12.63 -18.28 26.94
C ASP A 433 11.84 -19.49 27.43
N ASN A 434 12.46 -20.28 28.31
CA ASN A 434 11.85 -21.43 28.96
C ASN A 434 11.19 -22.46 28.00
N PHE A 435 11.61 -22.46 26.73
CA PHE A 435 11.11 -23.41 25.75
C PHE A 435 11.62 -24.82 26.08
N GLN A 436 10.67 -25.75 26.28
CA GLN A 436 10.93 -27.17 26.57
C GLN A 436 9.93 -28.00 25.77
N PRO A 437 10.29 -28.52 24.58
CA PRO A 437 9.39 -29.34 23.79
C PRO A 437 9.17 -30.70 24.47
N ALA A 438 7.95 -31.24 24.38
CA ALA A 438 7.67 -32.63 24.72
C ALA A 438 8.24 -33.57 23.65
N ASP A 439 8.50 -34.84 23.99
CA ASP A 439 8.98 -35.86 23.04
C ASP A 439 8.07 -36.03 21.80
N SER A 440 6.79 -35.70 21.96
CA SER A 440 5.77 -35.77 20.90
C SER A 440 5.69 -34.51 20.03
N THR A 441 6.42 -33.44 20.37
CA THR A 441 6.42 -32.18 19.63
C THR A 441 7.16 -32.34 18.31
N VAL A 442 6.56 -31.92 17.20
CA VAL A 442 7.22 -31.92 15.89
C VAL A 442 7.98 -30.60 15.73
N THR A 443 9.29 -30.67 15.50
CA THR A 443 10.19 -29.49 15.42
C THR A 443 11.01 -29.45 14.12
N ARG A 444 10.51 -30.02 13.02
CA ARG A 444 11.23 -30.12 11.75
C ARG A 444 11.56 -28.72 11.20
N ASN A 445 12.80 -28.46 10.80
CA ASN A 445 13.28 -27.15 10.31
C ASN A 445 12.99 -25.97 11.24
N MET A 446 12.74 -26.22 12.52
CA MET A 446 12.49 -25.16 13.49
C MET A 446 13.79 -24.39 13.76
N ILE A 447 13.72 -23.07 13.79
CA ILE A 447 14.82 -22.24 14.27
C ILE A 447 14.72 -22.20 15.80
N TRP A 448 15.71 -22.78 16.47
CA TRP A 448 15.73 -22.92 17.92
C TRP A 448 15.96 -21.56 18.63
N PRO A 449 15.67 -21.47 19.94
CA PRO A 449 15.90 -20.26 20.73
C PRO A 449 17.33 -19.68 20.68
N ASP A 450 18.33 -20.53 20.49
CA ASP A 450 19.74 -20.17 20.35
C ASP A 450 20.16 -19.86 18.90
N ALA A 451 19.18 -19.73 18.00
CA ALA A 451 19.33 -19.58 16.56
C ALA A 451 20.07 -20.74 15.86
N SER A 452 20.04 -21.94 16.44
CA SER A 452 20.45 -23.15 15.72
C SER A 452 19.32 -23.74 14.87
N MET A 453 19.68 -24.43 13.80
CA MET A 453 18.82 -25.30 13.00
C MET A 453 19.55 -26.63 12.79
N ARG A 454 18.96 -27.72 13.28
CA ARG A 454 19.50 -29.07 13.13
C ARG A 454 18.83 -29.71 11.92
N GLY A 455 19.48 -29.58 10.77
CA GLY A 455 18.88 -29.92 9.49
C GLY A 455 17.91 -28.85 8.98
N LEU A 456 17.98 -28.61 7.68
CA LEU A 456 17.03 -27.85 6.89
C LEU A 456 16.67 -28.70 5.68
N GLU A 457 15.49 -29.33 5.70
CA GLU A 457 14.97 -30.18 4.65
C GLU A 457 13.59 -29.68 4.21
N LEU A 458 13.49 -29.15 3.00
CA LEU A 458 12.25 -28.56 2.50
C LEU A 458 11.65 -29.41 1.38
N ASP A 459 10.52 -30.07 1.65
CA ASP A 459 9.76 -30.78 0.63
C ASP A 459 8.86 -29.80 -0.15
N GLN A 460 8.22 -30.29 -1.22
CA GLN A 460 7.31 -29.48 -2.03
C GLN A 460 6.21 -28.83 -1.16
N GLY A 461 6.11 -27.50 -1.24
CA GLY A 461 5.12 -26.71 -0.49
C GLY A 461 5.56 -26.27 0.90
N ASP A 462 6.72 -26.74 1.38
CA ASP A 462 7.33 -26.18 2.58
C ASP A 462 7.84 -24.77 2.32
N VAL A 463 7.64 -23.91 3.32
CA VAL A 463 8.25 -22.58 3.37
C VAL A 463 8.87 -22.38 4.74
N VAL A 464 10.16 -22.02 4.76
CA VAL A 464 10.85 -21.52 5.96
C VAL A 464 11.13 -20.04 5.77
N TRP A 465 10.69 -19.23 6.72
CA TRP A 465 10.92 -17.79 6.73
C TRP A 465 12.13 -17.44 7.59
N ILE A 466 13.13 -16.84 6.97
CA ILE A 466 14.27 -16.21 7.64
C ILE A 466 13.90 -14.76 7.90
N ARG A 467 13.19 -14.54 9.01
CA ARG A 467 12.65 -13.23 9.40
C ARG A 467 13.74 -12.29 9.89
N TRP A 468 13.53 -10.98 9.76
CA TRP A 468 14.37 -10.03 10.47
C TRP A 468 13.97 -9.97 11.95
N CYS A 469 14.89 -10.34 12.83
CA CYS A 469 14.63 -10.31 14.27
C CYS A 469 15.09 -8.98 14.89
N ASN A 470 14.15 -8.03 15.04
CA ASN A 470 14.39 -6.73 15.68
C ASN A 470 14.89 -6.85 17.13
N ALA A 471 14.34 -7.79 17.91
CA ALA A 471 14.77 -8.06 19.29
C ALA A 471 16.24 -8.52 19.34
N CYS A 472 16.65 -9.34 18.37
CA CYS A 472 18.02 -9.84 18.22
C CYS A 472 19.03 -8.72 17.98
N ALA A 473 18.68 -7.74 17.13
CA ALA A 473 19.52 -6.57 16.87
C ALA A 473 19.66 -5.63 18.09
N ARG A 474 18.71 -5.65 19.04
CA ARG A 474 18.71 -4.79 20.24
C ARG A 474 19.26 -5.47 21.49
N ASN A 475 19.50 -6.78 21.47
CA ASN A 475 20.02 -7.52 22.61
C ASN A 475 21.48 -7.11 22.91
N ARG A 476 21.68 -6.27 23.93
CA ARG A 476 23.03 -5.77 24.31
C ARG A 476 23.96 -6.83 24.90
N ILE A 477 23.40 -7.96 25.36
CA ILE A 477 24.16 -9.01 26.05
C ILE A 477 24.68 -10.03 25.02
N ALA A 478 23.89 -10.34 23.99
CA ALA A 478 24.27 -11.26 22.92
C ALA A 478 23.76 -10.76 21.56
N PRO A 479 24.37 -9.68 21.00
CA PRO A 479 23.85 -8.98 19.81
C PRO A 479 23.84 -9.82 18.53
N ASN A 480 24.62 -10.91 18.50
CA ASN A 480 24.71 -11.79 17.33
C ASN A 480 23.79 -13.02 17.43
N LEU A 481 23.21 -13.30 18.61
CA LEU A 481 22.52 -14.57 18.88
C LEU A 481 21.27 -14.79 18.02
N GLY A 482 20.75 -13.76 17.34
CA GLY A 482 19.67 -13.99 16.38
C GLY A 482 19.71 -13.15 15.13
N ALA A 483 20.83 -12.47 14.84
CA ALA A 483 21.08 -11.96 13.48
C ALA A 483 21.64 -13.05 12.57
N GLU A 484 22.30 -14.07 13.15
CA GLU A 484 22.82 -15.23 12.42
C GLU A 484 22.11 -16.49 12.89
N ILE A 485 21.72 -17.34 11.95
CA ILE A 485 21.10 -18.63 12.19
C ILE A 485 22.07 -19.72 11.73
N ASN A 486 22.41 -20.65 12.61
CA ASN A 486 23.41 -21.67 12.35
C ASN A 486 22.74 -22.96 11.90
N VAL A 487 22.90 -23.31 10.63
CA VAL A 487 22.41 -24.57 10.05
C VAL A 487 23.50 -25.62 10.13
N SER A 488 23.19 -26.77 10.73
CA SER A 488 24.08 -27.94 10.80
C SER A 488 23.44 -29.20 10.23
N GLU A 489 24.23 -30.26 10.12
CA GLU A 489 23.82 -31.61 9.67
C GLU A 489 23.45 -31.68 8.17
N ARG A 490 22.39 -30.98 7.73
CA ARG A 490 21.91 -31.04 6.34
C ARG A 490 21.25 -29.72 5.93
N PHE A 491 21.42 -29.34 4.69
CA PHE A 491 20.70 -28.27 4.01
C PHE A 491 20.27 -28.78 2.63
N ASP A 492 19.06 -29.30 2.56
CA ASP A 492 18.45 -29.89 1.38
C ASP A 492 17.14 -29.16 1.01
N MET A 493 17.19 -28.42 -0.09
CA MET A 493 16.06 -27.59 -0.54
C MET A 493 14.97 -28.36 -1.25
N LYS A 494 15.27 -29.54 -1.81
CA LYS A 494 14.43 -30.28 -2.79
C LYS A 494 13.60 -29.32 -3.68
N ASP A 495 12.28 -29.26 -3.45
CA ASP A 495 11.33 -28.40 -4.18
C ASP A 495 10.63 -27.36 -3.26
N GLY A 496 11.19 -27.10 -2.07
CA GLY A 496 10.65 -26.16 -1.10
C GLY A 496 11.07 -24.71 -1.33
N THR A 497 10.60 -23.80 -0.45
CA THR A 497 10.93 -22.37 -0.50
C THR A 497 11.63 -21.91 0.77
N LEU A 498 12.76 -21.23 0.59
CA LEU A 498 13.45 -20.51 1.64
C LEU A 498 13.25 -19.01 1.41
N ASP A 499 12.54 -18.35 2.32
CA ASP A 499 12.11 -16.96 2.17
C ASP A 499 12.90 -16.06 3.12
N PHE A 500 13.76 -15.19 2.59
CA PHE A 500 14.47 -14.17 3.35
C PHE A 500 13.67 -12.88 3.38
N GLU A 501 13.32 -12.46 4.58
CA GLU A 501 12.62 -11.20 4.80
C GLU A 501 13.62 -10.05 4.99
N ILE A 502 13.45 -8.98 4.22
CA ILE A 502 14.29 -7.78 4.27
C ILE A 502 13.48 -6.58 4.75
N THR A 503 14.07 -5.76 5.64
CA THR A 503 13.44 -4.51 6.09
C THR A 503 13.62 -3.37 5.09
N PRO A 504 12.79 -2.31 5.13
CA PRO A 504 13.04 -1.07 4.36
C PRO A 504 14.42 -0.44 4.59
N SER A 505 15.10 -0.80 5.68
CA SER A 505 16.45 -0.36 6.02
C SER A 505 17.54 -1.35 5.57
N TRP A 506 17.19 -2.32 4.73
CA TRP A 506 18.08 -3.35 4.19
C TRP A 506 18.64 -4.32 5.23
N GLU A 507 17.95 -4.49 6.34
CA GLU A 507 18.35 -5.44 7.38
C GLU A 507 17.82 -6.83 7.04
N VAL A 508 18.65 -7.85 7.25
CA VAL A 508 18.33 -9.26 6.97
C VAL A 508 19.08 -10.18 7.95
N SER A 509 18.45 -11.28 8.35
CA SER A 509 19.14 -12.34 9.11
C SER A 509 19.96 -13.20 8.17
N THR A 510 21.14 -13.64 8.60
CA THR A 510 22.05 -14.46 7.78
C THR A 510 21.97 -15.92 8.19
N LEU A 511 21.89 -16.84 7.22
CA LEU A 511 22.08 -18.28 7.48
C LEU A 511 23.57 -18.65 7.38
N THR A 512 24.17 -19.00 8.51
CA THR A 512 25.53 -19.54 8.58
C THR A 512 25.46 -21.05 8.49
N VAL A 513 26.06 -21.63 7.45
CA VAL A 513 26.02 -23.08 7.21
C VAL A 513 27.31 -23.70 7.72
N SER A 514 27.19 -24.71 8.57
CA SER A 514 28.34 -25.36 9.18
C SER A 514 29.13 -26.18 8.16
N SER A 515 30.43 -26.39 8.42
CA SER A 515 31.31 -27.15 7.52
C SER A 515 30.99 -28.64 7.43
N ASP A 516 30.23 -29.16 8.39
CA ASP A 516 29.75 -30.53 8.45
C ASP A 516 28.37 -30.74 7.80
N ALA A 517 27.69 -29.67 7.39
CA ALA A 517 26.40 -29.78 6.72
C ALA A 517 26.53 -30.27 5.27
N GLU A 518 25.74 -31.26 4.89
CA GLU A 518 25.56 -31.65 3.48
C GLU A 518 24.63 -30.66 2.78
N ILE A 519 25.09 -30.01 1.71
CA ILE A 519 24.35 -28.94 1.02
C ILE A 519 23.86 -29.45 -0.34
N GLU A 520 22.55 -29.53 -0.51
CA GLU A 520 21.84 -29.87 -1.75
C GLU A 520 20.78 -28.78 -2.02
N LEU A 521 21.14 -27.78 -2.83
CA LEU A 521 20.20 -26.74 -3.27
C LEU A 521 19.29 -27.25 -4.41
N GLY A 522 18.23 -26.50 -4.63
CA GLY A 522 17.12 -26.74 -5.55
C GLY A 522 16.01 -25.74 -5.18
N GLY A 523 14.79 -25.95 -5.66
CA GLY A 523 13.62 -25.20 -5.20
C GLY A 523 13.76 -23.69 -5.36
N THR A 524 13.12 -22.94 -4.46
CA THR A 524 13.01 -21.47 -4.58
C THR A 524 13.71 -20.75 -3.44
N LEU A 525 14.63 -19.85 -3.77
CA LEU A 525 15.06 -18.77 -2.88
C LEU A 525 14.13 -17.58 -3.11
N ARG A 526 13.32 -17.22 -2.11
CA ARG A 526 12.51 -16.00 -2.15
C ARG A 526 13.16 -14.93 -1.29
N ILE A 527 13.11 -13.69 -1.77
CA ILE A 527 13.40 -12.49 -1.00
C ILE A 527 12.11 -11.69 -0.92
N SER A 528 11.59 -11.53 0.30
CA SER A 528 10.41 -10.74 0.60
C SER A 528 10.79 -9.44 1.34
N ALA A 529 9.88 -8.48 1.36
CA ALA A 529 10.10 -7.21 2.06
C ALA A 529 8.94 -6.91 3.01
N THR A 530 9.26 -6.46 4.24
CA THR A 530 8.24 -6.04 5.23
C THR A 530 7.61 -4.69 4.90
N GLY A 531 8.14 -3.99 3.90
CA GLY A 531 7.62 -2.73 3.42
C GLY A 531 8.30 -2.30 2.13
N ARG A 532 8.03 -1.08 1.69
CA ARG A 532 8.61 -0.55 0.45
C ARG A 532 10.14 -0.39 0.60
N LEU A 533 10.88 -1.10 -0.23
CA LEU A 533 12.33 -0.96 -0.33
C LEU A 533 12.70 0.32 -1.10
N ASN A 534 13.87 0.88 -0.79
CA ASN A 534 14.44 2.03 -1.50
C ASN A 534 15.67 1.59 -2.30
N PRO A 535 15.50 1.18 -3.57
CA PRO A 535 16.57 0.59 -4.40
C PRO A 535 17.45 1.65 -5.08
N TYR A 536 17.41 2.93 -4.67
CA TYR A 536 18.21 3.99 -5.31
C TYR A 536 19.67 4.00 -4.85
N THR A 537 19.98 3.35 -3.72
CA THR A 537 21.34 3.18 -3.22
C THR A 537 21.76 1.72 -3.40
N PRO A 538 22.92 1.46 -4.04
CA PRO A 538 23.47 0.11 -4.09
C PRO A 538 23.62 -0.42 -2.68
N THR A 539 22.96 -1.54 -2.38
CA THR A 539 22.96 -2.09 -1.03
C THR A 539 23.22 -3.59 -1.10
N THR A 540 24.27 -4.04 -0.42
CA THR A 540 24.61 -5.46 -0.34
C THR A 540 24.13 -6.04 0.97
N VAL A 541 23.40 -7.14 0.89
CA VAL A 541 22.92 -7.91 2.04
C VAL A 541 23.63 -9.27 2.09
N GLN A 542 23.79 -9.80 3.30
CA GLN A 542 24.41 -11.10 3.55
C GLN A 542 23.31 -12.13 3.85
N LEU A 543 22.96 -12.95 2.86
CA LEU A 543 21.91 -13.97 3.02
C LEU A 543 22.49 -15.24 3.64
N PHE A 544 23.65 -15.68 3.16
CA PHE A 544 24.29 -16.92 3.60
C PHE A 544 25.72 -16.69 4.06
N LYS A 545 26.25 -17.53 4.94
CA LYS A 545 27.70 -17.73 5.08
C LYS A 545 27.99 -19.18 4.82
N TRP A 546 28.53 -19.46 3.65
CA TRP A 546 28.89 -20.81 3.24
C TRP A 546 30.20 -21.25 3.90
N PRO A 547 30.37 -22.55 4.22
CA PRO A 547 31.63 -23.05 4.75
C PRO A 547 32.76 -23.01 3.71
N ALA A 548 32.40 -23.09 2.43
CA ALA A 548 33.26 -22.89 1.26
C ALA A 548 32.39 -22.50 0.05
N PRO A 549 32.96 -21.91 -1.02
CA PRO A 549 32.22 -21.66 -2.26
C PRO A 549 31.58 -22.93 -2.81
N LEU A 550 30.31 -22.84 -3.20
CA LEU A 550 29.55 -23.98 -3.70
C LEU A 550 29.96 -24.37 -5.13
N SER A 551 29.79 -25.65 -5.47
CA SER A 551 30.06 -26.16 -6.82
C SER A 551 29.18 -25.48 -7.87
N SER A 552 29.57 -25.48 -9.15
CA SER A 552 28.81 -24.79 -10.20
C SER A 552 27.41 -25.37 -10.46
N THR A 553 27.14 -26.60 -10.05
CA THR A 553 25.88 -27.31 -10.27
C THR A 553 24.90 -27.17 -9.12
N ASN A 554 25.36 -26.73 -7.94
CA ASN A 554 24.53 -26.64 -6.74
C ASN A 554 23.89 -25.24 -6.65
N ARG A 555 22.65 -25.09 -7.12
CA ARG A 555 21.96 -23.82 -7.33
C ARG A 555 20.49 -23.91 -6.92
N PHE A 556 19.89 -22.79 -6.57
CA PHE A 556 18.42 -22.69 -6.49
C PHE A 556 17.82 -22.79 -7.90
N ASP A 557 16.66 -23.44 -8.03
CA ASP A 557 15.97 -23.58 -9.33
C ASP A 557 15.33 -22.25 -9.75
N SER A 558 14.84 -21.48 -8.79
CA SER A 558 14.35 -20.12 -9.00
C SER A 558 14.77 -19.18 -7.87
N ILE A 559 14.91 -17.90 -8.22
CA ILE A 559 15.08 -16.82 -7.26
C ILE A 559 13.96 -15.81 -7.49
N GLU A 560 13.14 -15.59 -6.47
CA GLU A 560 12.06 -14.60 -6.47
C GLU A 560 12.48 -13.38 -5.66
N THR A 561 12.26 -12.17 -6.18
CA THR A 561 12.69 -10.92 -5.54
C THR A 561 11.54 -9.92 -5.44
N PRO A 562 11.60 -8.94 -4.53
CA PRO A 562 10.56 -7.93 -4.42
C PRO A 562 10.40 -7.14 -5.74
N PRO A 563 9.18 -6.73 -6.10
CA PRO A 563 8.95 -5.93 -7.31
C PRO A 563 9.72 -4.60 -7.24
N ASN A 564 10.04 -4.02 -8.40
CA ASN A 564 10.81 -2.78 -8.51
C ASN A 564 12.19 -2.84 -7.84
N THR A 565 12.84 -4.00 -7.84
CA THR A 565 14.23 -4.15 -7.38
C THR A 565 15.06 -4.91 -8.42
N ARG A 566 16.33 -4.55 -8.56
CA ARG A 566 17.27 -5.26 -9.43
C ARG A 566 18.39 -5.85 -8.59
N TRP A 567 18.59 -7.16 -8.69
CA TRP A 567 19.54 -7.89 -7.86
C TRP A 567 20.69 -8.47 -8.66
N ASP A 568 21.88 -8.39 -8.09
CA ASP A 568 23.09 -9.08 -8.50
C ASP A 568 23.39 -10.22 -7.51
N PHE A 569 23.31 -11.45 -8.01
CA PHE A 569 23.57 -12.68 -7.25
C PHE A 569 24.90 -13.34 -7.63
N SER A 570 25.81 -12.62 -8.30
CA SER A 570 27.13 -13.17 -8.70
C SER A 570 27.96 -13.67 -7.50
N GLU A 571 27.77 -13.08 -6.33
CA GLU A 571 28.41 -13.45 -5.07
C GLU A 571 27.61 -14.43 -4.21
N LEU A 572 26.38 -14.77 -4.62
CA LEU A 572 25.46 -15.55 -3.78
C LEU A 572 26.01 -16.93 -3.42
N TYR A 573 26.64 -17.62 -4.38
CA TYR A 573 27.12 -19.00 -4.18
C TYR A 573 28.59 -19.08 -3.72
N THR A 574 29.29 -17.94 -3.64
CA THR A 574 30.69 -17.87 -3.23
C THR A 574 30.82 -17.29 -1.83
N THR A 575 30.26 -16.10 -1.60
CA THR A 575 30.31 -15.40 -0.32
C THR A 575 28.96 -15.34 0.38
N GLY A 576 27.87 -15.72 -0.30
CA GLY A 576 26.51 -15.67 0.25
C GLY A 576 25.87 -14.28 0.19
N ARG A 577 26.48 -13.35 -0.55
CA ARG A 577 26.03 -11.96 -0.66
C ARG A 577 25.16 -11.75 -1.89
N ALA A 578 24.16 -10.90 -1.75
CA ALA A 578 23.34 -10.41 -2.85
C ALA A 578 23.35 -8.88 -2.82
N THR A 579 23.51 -8.25 -3.97
CA THR A 579 23.60 -6.79 -4.07
C THR A 579 22.44 -6.24 -4.86
N VAL A 580 21.65 -5.36 -4.25
CA VAL A 580 20.70 -4.55 -4.99
C VAL A 580 21.48 -3.53 -5.80
N GLN A 581 21.28 -3.58 -7.10
CA GLN A 581 21.80 -2.60 -8.02
C GLN A 581 20.90 -1.37 -7.97
N PRO A 582 21.50 -0.16 -7.96
CA PRO A 582 20.72 1.06 -7.99
C PRO A 582 19.88 1.06 -9.26
N ILE A 583 18.57 1.18 -9.09
CA ILE A 583 17.71 1.56 -10.20
C ILE A 583 17.98 3.05 -10.39
N ASN A 584 18.87 3.38 -11.33
CA ASN A 584 19.36 4.73 -11.49
C ASN A 584 18.17 5.68 -11.77
N PRO A 585 17.88 6.70 -10.93
CA PRO A 585 16.77 7.61 -11.18
C PRO A 585 17.03 8.55 -12.37
N ILE A 586 18.17 8.42 -13.05
CA ILE A 586 18.57 9.21 -14.23
C ILE A 586 18.34 8.41 -15.54
N ARG A 587 17.37 7.50 -15.56
CA ARG A 587 16.77 6.97 -16.79
C ARG A 587 15.25 7.14 -16.79
N SER A 588 14.75 8.25 -16.24
CA SER A 588 13.33 8.58 -16.33
C SER A 588 13.00 9.16 -17.71
N TYR A 589 12.79 8.31 -18.69
CA TYR A 589 11.68 8.56 -19.59
C TYR A 589 10.55 7.65 -19.10
N SER A 590 9.32 8.15 -19.07
CA SER A 590 8.16 7.25 -18.97
C SER A 590 8.17 6.34 -20.19
N ILE A 591 7.47 5.20 -20.14
CA ILE A 591 7.23 4.40 -21.35
C ILE A 591 6.69 5.33 -22.46
N ASP A 592 5.81 6.27 -22.11
CA ASP A 592 5.35 7.34 -23.02
C ASP A 592 6.47 8.23 -23.56
N GLY A 593 7.48 8.55 -22.74
CA GLY A 593 8.65 9.33 -23.15
C GLY A 593 9.58 8.58 -24.12
N LEU A 594 9.70 7.25 -23.99
CA LEU A 594 10.37 6.40 -24.96
C LEU A 594 9.57 6.31 -26.26
N MET A 595 8.26 6.11 -26.16
CA MET A 595 7.35 6.05 -27.31
C MET A 595 7.38 7.35 -28.13
N VAL A 596 7.40 8.51 -27.45
CA VAL A 596 7.62 9.81 -28.11
C VAL A 596 8.98 9.86 -28.82
N ALA A 597 10.05 9.38 -28.20
CA ALA A 597 11.38 9.40 -28.81
C ALA A 597 11.49 8.49 -30.05
N ILE A 598 10.85 7.32 -30.00
CA ILE A 598 10.73 6.37 -31.13
C ILE A 598 9.95 7.01 -32.27
N LYS A 599 8.79 7.60 -31.96
CA LYS A 599 7.95 8.31 -32.93
C LYS A 599 8.71 9.45 -33.62
N ASP A 600 9.43 10.25 -32.85
CA ASP A 600 10.19 11.40 -33.36
C ASP A 600 11.50 10.99 -34.07
N LYS A 601 11.81 9.68 -34.12
CA LYS A 601 13.08 9.15 -34.64
C LYS A 601 14.29 9.85 -34.03
N SER A 602 14.24 9.98 -32.72
CA SER A 602 15.24 10.69 -31.94
C SER A 602 16.65 10.14 -32.20
N GLU A 603 17.59 11.00 -32.59
CA GLU A 603 19.02 10.64 -32.67
C GLU A 603 19.69 10.56 -31.28
N ASN A 604 18.94 10.83 -30.22
CA ASN A 604 19.44 10.77 -28.85
C ASN A 604 19.57 9.31 -28.40
N LEU A 605 20.79 8.78 -28.51
CA LEU A 605 21.18 7.42 -28.09
C LEU A 605 20.94 7.11 -26.60
N ARG A 606 20.40 8.05 -25.80
CA ARG A 606 19.89 7.73 -24.46
C ARG A 606 18.63 6.85 -24.50
N PHE A 607 17.91 6.85 -25.62
CA PHE A 607 16.71 6.04 -25.86
C PHE A 607 17.02 4.75 -26.64
N ASP A 608 18.29 4.51 -26.97
CA ASP A 608 18.80 3.25 -27.54
C ASP A 608 19.15 2.32 -26.36
N LEU A 609 18.26 1.37 -26.10
CA LEU A 609 18.23 0.51 -24.91
C LEU A 609 18.74 -0.88 -25.21
N ASP A 610 18.54 -1.33 -26.45
CA ASP A 610 19.04 -2.61 -26.91
C ASP A 610 20.49 -2.55 -27.43
N GLY A 611 21.04 -1.33 -27.60
CA GLY A 611 22.43 -1.08 -28.00
C GLY A 611 22.65 -1.18 -29.51
N SER A 612 21.58 -1.04 -30.30
CA SER A 612 21.59 -1.10 -31.77
C SER A 612 22.14 0.16 -32.44
N ASN A 613 22.33 1.27 -31.71
CA ASN A 613 22.59 2.64 -32.20
C ASN A 613 21.44 3.25 -33.00
N THR A 614 20.24 2.72 -32.84
CA THR A 614 18.99 3.25 -33.40
C THR A 614 17.98 3.40 -32.27
N VAL A 615 17.11 4.42 -32.35
CA VAL A 615 15.99 4.58 -31.41
C VAL A 615 14.72 4.17 -32.14
N ASP A 616 14.25 2.96 -31.89
CA ASP A 616 13.09 2.38 -32.54
C ASP A 616 12.27 1.45 -31.62
N PHE A 617 11.32 0.73 -32.21
CA PHE A 617 10.39 -0.11 -31.44
C PHE A 617 11.08 -1.27 -30.72
N ASP A 618 12.27 -1.69 -31.16
CA ASP A 618 13.03 -2.74 -30.48
C ASP A 618 13.54 -2.26 -29.11
N ASP A 619 13.75 -0.96 -28.93
CA ASP A 619 14.06 -0.35 -27.63
C ASP A 619 12.87 -0.39 -26.68
N LEU A 620 11.66 -0.09 -27.15
CA LEU A 620 10.45 -0.22 -26.35
C LEU A 620 10.25 -1.66 -25.91
N ARG A 621 10.43 -2.62 -26.84
CA ARG A 621 10.34 -4.04 -26.49
C ARG A 621 11.40 -4.43 -25.46
N PHE A 622 12.63 -3.97 -25.60
CA PHE A 622 13.68 -4.20 -24.61
C PHE A 622 13.32 -3.59 -23.24
N GLU A 623 12.74 -2.40 -23.21
CA GLU A 623 12.28 -1.77 -21.97
C GLU A 623 11.21 -2.63 -21.28
N ILE A 624 10.18 -3.07 -22.01
CA ILE A 624 9.06 -3.86 -21.47
C ILE A 624 9.50 -5.26 -21.04
N GLU A 625 10.19 -5.99 -21.92
CA GLU A 625 10.51 -7.41 -21.72
C GLU A 625 11.76 -7.62 -20.86
N ASN A 626 12.77 -6.77 -20.98
CA ASN A 626 14.07 -6.96 -20.32
C ASN A 626 14.26 -6.07 -19.08
N ASN A 627 13.83 -4.80 -19.13
CA ASN A 627 14.03 -3.88 -18.00
C ASN A 627 12.87 -3.96 -16.99
N TRP A 628 11.63 -3.95 -17.47
CA TRP A 628 10.44 -4.01 -16.62
C TRP A 628 9.97 -5.44 -16.36
N GLN A 629 10.44 -6.39 -17.18
CA GLN A 629 10.12 -7.81 -17.08
C GLN A 629 8.61 -8.10 -17.07
N THR A 630 7.85 -7.27 -17.77
CA THR A 630 6.41 -7.44 -17.96
C THR A 630 6.10 -7.75 -19.43
N SER A 631 4.84 -7.62 -19.83
CA SER A 631 4.39 -7.85 -21.19
C SER A 631 3.51 -6.71 -21.68
N PHE A 632 3.45 -6.51 -23.00
CA PHE A 632 2.50 -5.56 -23.59
C PHE A 632 1.08 -5.91 -23.15
N GLY A 633 0.32 -4.91 -22.71
CA GLY A 633 -1.00 -5.10 -22.14
C GLY A 633 -1.09 -4.82 -20.63
N ASP A 634 0.02 -4.92 -19.90
CA ASP A 634 0.10 -4.59 -18.47
C ASP A 634 0.09 -3.06 -18.27
N ALA A 635 -1.10 -2.47 -18.27
CA ALA A 635 -1.31 -1.03 -18.20
C ALA A 635 -1.01 -0.46 -16.80
N ASN A 636 -1.22 -1.26 -15.76
CA ASN A 636 -1.02 -0.84 -14.37
C ASN A 636 0.39 -1.17 -13.84
N LEU A 637 1.16 -1.95 -14.61
CA LEU A 637 2.57 -2.29 -14.39
C LEU A 637 2.76 -3.15 -13.12
N ASP A 638 1.79 -4.01 -12.81
CA ASP A 638 1.87 -4.99 -11.70
C ASP A 638 2.60 -6.28 -12.07
N GLY A 639 3.08 -6.38 -13.32
CA GLY A 639 3.82 -7.51 -13.85
C GLY A 639 2.93 -8.56 -14.51
N ARG A 640 1.62 -8.33 -14.64
CA ARG A 640 0.66 -9.24 -15.27
C ARG A 640 -0.19 -8.48 -16.27
N PHE A 641 -0.52 -9.13 -17.38
CA PHE A 641 -1.56 -8.63 -18.28
C PHE A 641 -2.86 -9.37 -17.97
N ASP A 642 -3.73 -8.74 -17.18
CA ASP A 642 -4.97 -9.34 -16.66
C ASP A 642 -6.22 -8.44 -16.85
N THR A 643 -7.33 -8.83 -16.21
CA THR A 643 -8.62 -8.12 -16.35
C THR A 643 -8.57 -6.70 -15.78
N LYS A 644 -7.74 -6.42 -14.79
CA LYS A 644 -7.60 -5.08 -14.20
C LYS A 644 -6.99 -4.10 -15.18
N ASP A 645 -6.05 -4.55 -16.02
CA ASP A 645 -5.46 -3.69 -17.05
C ASP A 645 -6.48 -3.27 -18.09
N LEU A 646 -7.26 -4.22 -18.60
CA LEU A 646 -8.33 -3.92 -19.54
C LEU A 646 -9.37 -2.98 -18.92
N VAL A 647 -9.75 -3.23 -17.66
CA VAL A 647 -10.68 -2.34 -16.95
C VAL A 647 -10.09 -0.93 -16.80
N ALA A 648 -8.80 -0.81 -16.46
CA ALA A 648 -8.14 0.48 -16.30
C ALA A 648 -8.09 1.28 -17.62
N VAL A 649 -7.69 0.65 -18.73
CA VAL A 649 -7.60 1.36 -20.02
C VAL A 649 -8.97 1.71 -20.58
N PHE A 650 -9.99 0.86 -20.41
CA PHE A 650 -11.35 1.21 -20.84
C PHE A 650 -11.98 2.29 -19.97
N GLN A 651 -11.63 2.37 -18.68
CA GLN A 651 -12.05 3.48 -17.80
C GLN A 651 -11.47 4.83 -18.21
N ALA A 652 -10.36 4.85 -18.95
CA ALA A 652 -9.80 6.07 -19.50
C ALA A 652 -10.67 6.68 -20.61
N ASN A 653 -11.60 5.91 -21.20
CA ASN A 653 -12.51 6.30 -22.28
C ASN A 653 -11.79 6.83 -23.55
N GLN A 654 -10.62 6.27 -23.87
CA GLN A 654 -9.83 6.67 -25.05
C GLN A 654 -9.87 5.65 -26.20
N TYR A 655 -10.55 4.51 -26.02
CA TYR A 655 -10.66 3.48 -27.04
C TYR A 655 -11.49 3.94 -28.25
N GLU A 656 -10.86 4.01 -29.43
CA GLU A 656 -11.48 4.43 -30.70
C GLU A 656 -12.28 5.74 -30.61
N ASP A 657 -11.79 6.70 -29.83
CA ASP A 657 -12.52 7.95 -29.54
C ASP A 657 -12.37 9.03 -30.63
N ASN A 658 -11.55 8.79 -31.66
CA ASN A 658 -11.19 9.70 -32.75
C ASN A 658 -10.50 11.00 -32.30
N ILE A 659 -9.86 11.02 -31.13
CA ILE A 659 -9.05 12.14 -30.65
C ILE A 659 -7.57 11.76 -30.79
N PRO A 660 -6.85 12.30 -31.79
CA PRO A 660 -5.47 11.92 -32.02
C PRO A 660 -4.55 12.32 -30.86
N TRP A 661 -3.61 11.45 -30.51
CA TRP A 661 -2.49 11.70 -29.57
C TRP A 661 -2.89 11.94 -28.13
N ASN A 662 -4.02 11.38 -27.68
CA ASN A 662 -4.50 11.55 -26.31
C ASN A 662 -4.20 10.35 -25.40
N SER A 663 -3.67 9.27 -25.97
CA SER A 663 -3.42 8.00 -25.27
C SER A 663 -1.94 7.81 -24.94
N GLY A 664 -1.67 7.05 -23.89
CA GLY A 664 -0.34 6.61 -23.46
C GLY A 664 -0.43 5.18 -22.91
N TRP A 665 0.67 4.66 -22.37
CA TRP A 665 0.77 3.25 -21.95
C TRP A 665 -0.34 2.83 -20.97
N SER A 666 -0.56 3.64 -19.93
CA SER A 666 -1.55 3.36 -18.89
C SER A 666 -3.00 3.56 -19.34
N THR A 667 -3.21 4.15 -20.51
CA THR A 667 -4.54 4.37 -21.10
C THR A 667 -4.77 3.58 -22.39
N GLY A 668 -3.79 2.76 -22.80
CA GLY A 668 -3.96 1.70 -23.80
C GLY A 668 -3.11 1.84 -25.06
N ASP A 669 -2.31 2.90 -25.23
CA ASP A 669 -1.36 3.04 -26.35
C ASP A 669 -0.11 2.18 -26.09
N TRP A 670 -0.15 0.93 -26.54
CA TRP A 670 0.93 -0.03 -26.34
C TRP A 670 1.82 -0.17 -27.59
N ASN A 671 1.35 0.31 -28.73
CA ASN A 671 2.09 0.31 -29.98
C ASN A 671 2.83 1.65 -30.24
N GLY A 672 2.57 2.68 -29.42
CA GLY A 672 3.27 3.95 -29.41
C GLY A 672 2.86 4.91 -30.53
N ASP A 673 1.70 4.69 -31.17
CA ASP A 673 1.14 5.57 -32.19
C ASP A 673 0.24 6.67 -31.62
N GLY A 674 0.14 6.76 -30.28
CA GLY A 674 -0.50 7.85 -29.56
C GLY A 674 -2.01 7.74 -29.40
N ASP A 675 -2.62 6.67 -29.91
CA ASP A 675 -4.06 6.43 -29.90
C ASP A 675 -4.32 5.04 -29.34
N PHE A 676 -5.33 4.89 -28.46
CA PHE A 676 -5.75 3.57 -28.01
C PHE A 676 -6.79 3.00 -28.99
N ASP A 677 -6.38 2.07 -29.84
CA ASP A 677 -7.27 1.45 -30.82
C ASP A 677 -7.15 -0.08 -30.87
N SER A 678 -7.87 -0.66 -31.85
CA SER A 678 -7.87 -2.10 -32.04
C SER A 678 -6.48 -2.69 -32.38
N ALA A 679 -5.49 -1.90 -32.80
CA ALA A 679 -4.11 -2.29 -33.05
C ALA A 679 -3.33 -2.55 -31.76
N ASP A 680 -3.53 -1.75 -30.71
CA ASP A 680 -2.91 -1.97 -29.40
C ASP A 680 -3.40 -3.25 -28.76
N LEU A 681 -4.72 -3.46 -28.77
CA LEU A 681 -5.31 -4.70 -28.27
C LEU A 681 -4.74 -5.91 -29.03
N ARG A 682 -4.59 -5.80 -30.36
CA ARG A 682 -3.96 -6.88 -31.15
C ARG A 682 -2.51 -7.10 -30.74
N LEU A 683 -1.73 -6.04 -30.54
CA LEU A 683 -0.34 -6.14 -30.10
C LEU A 683 -0.28 -6.83 -28.73
N ALA A 684 -0.99 -6.33 -27.72
CA ALA A 684 -1.01 -6.93 -26.39
C ALA A 684 -1.50 -8.37 -26.36
N PHE A 685 -2.50 -8.77 -27.15
CA PHE A 685 -2.89 -10.18 -27.20
C PHE A 685 -1.94 -11.07 -28.02
N GLN A 686 -1.12 -10.51 -28.89
CA GLN A 686 -0.13 -11.26 -29.69
C GLN A 686 1.23 -11.39 -28.98
N SER A 687 1.66 -10.35 -28.26
CA SER A 687 2.94 -10.30 -27.54
C SER A 687 2.80 -10.45 -26.03
N GLY A 688 1.66 -10.08 -25.46
CA GLY A 688 1.36 -10.17 -24.03
C GLY A 688 1.01 -11.58 -23.57
N LYS A 689 1.40 -11.90 -22.34
CA LYS A 689 1.01 -13.15 -21.67
C LYS A 689 -0.28 -12.90 -20.91
N TRP A 690 -1.42 -13.03 -21.59
CA TRP A 690 -2.72 -12.87 -20.92
C TRP A 690 -2.88 -13.90 -19.78
N GLU A 691 -2.94 -13.40 -18.55
CA GLU A 691 -3.18 -14.20 -17.35
C GLU A 691 -4.63 -14.02 -16.91
N SER A 692 -5.45 -15.04 -17.13
CA SER A 692 -6.76 -15.09 -16.50
C SER A 692 -6.60 -15.49 -15.03
N ASP A 693 -7.25 -14.77 -14.12
CA ASP A 693 -7.56 -15.25 -12.76
C ASP A 693 -8.48 -16.49 -12.85
N GLN A 694 -7.91 -17.62 -13.29
CA GLN A 694 -8.51 -18.92 -13.10
C GLN A 694 -8.17 -19.34 -11.67
N GLN A 695 -9.14 -19.15 -10.78
CA GLN A 695 -9.36 -20.14 -9.74
C GLN A 695 -9.19 -21.53 -10.38
N VAL A 696 -8.45 -22.40 -9.71
CA VAL A 696 -8.35 -23.82 -10.03
C VAL A 696 -9.77 -24.41 -10.12
N VAL A 697 -10.37 -24.37 -11.30
CA VAL A 697 -11.43 -25.30 -11.66
C VAL A 697 -10.68 -26.59 -11.93
N ARG A 698 -10.76 -27.52 -10.98
CA ARG A 698 -10.38 -28.92 -11.17
C ARG A 698 -10.72 -29.34 -12.60
N SER A 699 -9.73 -29.84 -13.31
CA SER A 699 -9.94 -30.59 -14.55
C SER A 699 -11.02 -31.65 -14.32
N VAL A 700 -12.19 -31.41 -14.91
CA VAL A 700 -13.22 -32.43 -15.04
C VAL A 700 -12.69 -33.41 -16.10
N PRO A 701 -12.45 -34.69 -15.78
CA PRO A 701 -12.01 -35.64 -16.78
C PRO A 701 -13.10 -35.80 -17.84
N GLU A 702 -12.72 -35.82 -19.12
CA GLU A 702 -13.65 -36.01 -20.24
C GLU A 702 -14.58 -37.21 -20.03
N PRO A 703 -15.91 -37.06 -20.19
CA PRO A 703 -16.77 -38.21 -20.39
C PRO A 703 -16.66 -38.64 -21.85
N ARG A 704 -16.01 -39.78 -22.04
CA ARG A 704 -16.06 -40.57 -23.26
C ARG A 704 -17.50 -40.69 -23.78
N THR A 705 -17.63 -40.51 -25.09
CA THR A 705 -18.60 -41.18 -25.98
C THR A 705 -20.10 -40.97 -25.71
N SER A 706 -20.72 -40.15 -26.56
CA SER A 706 -21.81 -40.57 -27.46
C SER A 706 -22.72 -41.73 -27.02
N VAL A 707 -23.51 -41.57 -25.95
CA VAL A 707 -24.87 -42.11 -25.79
C VAL A 707 -25.52 -41.28 -24.67
N SER A 708 -26.64 -40.60 -24.95
CA SER A 708 -27.66 -40.04 -24.00
C SER A 708 -28.22 -38.67 -24.41
N LEU A 709 -28.11 -38.31 -25.70
CA LEU A 709 -28.99 -37.33 -26.33
C LEU A 709 -30.40 -37.93 -26.49
N ALA A 710 -31.09 -38.25 -25.39
CA ALA A 710 -32.45 -38.82 -25.42
C ALA A 710 -33.30 -38.59 -24.16
N LEU A 711 -32.80 -38.00 -23.07
CA LEU A 711 -33.58 -37.95 -21.81
C LEU A 711 -33.78 -36.55 -21.19
N PHE A 712 -33.34 -35.47 -21.82
CA PHE A 712 -33.57 -34.11 -21.30
C PHE A 712 -34.84 -33.41 -21.83
N ALA A 713 -35.58 -34.05 -22.75
CA ALA A 713 -36.84 -33.49 -23.30
C ALA A 713 -38.12 -33.91 -22.54
N ALA A 714 -38.03 -34.64 -21.43
CA ALA A 714 -39.20 -35.23 -20.77
C ALA A 714 -39.53 -34.72 -19.35
N CYS A 715 -38.77 -33.77 -18.76
CA CYS A 715 -38.98 -33.34 -17.37
C CYS A 715 -39.37 -31.86 -17.16
N ILE A 716 -39.60 -31.08 -18.22
CA ILE A 716 -40.13 -29.69 -18.11
C ILE A 716 -41.67 -29.65 -18.19
N ALA A 717 -42.33 -30.79 -18.36
CA ALA A 717 -43.78 -30.86 -18.48
C ALA A 717 -44.45 -31.71 -17.38
N THR A 718 -44.09 -31.54 -16.10
CA THR A 718 -44.99 -31.85 -14.97
C THR A 718 -44.41 -31.39 -13.63
N ARG A 719 -44.80 -30.20 -13.14
CA ARG A 719 -45.17 -29.92 -11.73
C ARG A 719 -45.45 -28.43 -11.48
N PHE A 720 -46.42 -27.89 -12.23
CA PHE A 720 -47.33 -26.88 -11.69
C PHE A 720 -48.68 -27.58 -11.41
N ARG A 721 -48.90 -27.94 -10.14
CA ARG A 721 -50.14 -28.42 -9.46
C ARG A 721 -49.65 -29.05 -8.15
N ARG A 722 -50.01 -28.64 -6.92
CA ARG A 722 -51.19 -27.98 -6.34
C ARG A 722 -50.78 -27.47 -4.93
N PHE A 723 -51.22 -26.28 -4.51
CA PHE A 723 -52.11 -26.06 -3.34
C PHE A 723 -52.54 -27.32 -2.57
N VAL A 724 -51.97 -27.54 -1.36
CA VAL A 724 -52.61 -27.50 -0.02
C VAL A 724 -51.50 -27.21 0.98
#